data_AF-A0A1I4LAB3-F1
#
_entry.id   AF-A0A1I4LAB3-F1
#
_cell.length_a   1.000
_cell.length_b   1.000
_cell.length_c   1.000
_cell.angle_alpha   90.00
_cell.angle_beta   90.00
_cell.angle_gamma   90.00
#
_symmetry.space_group_name_H-M   'P 1'
#
loop_
_entity.id
_entity.type
_entity.pdbx_description
1 polymer ?
#
loop_
_entity_poly.entity_id
_entity_poly.type
_entity_poly.pdbx_seq_one_letter_code
_entity_poly.pdbx_strand_id
1 'polypeptide(L)'
;MADEAADIANVGNAYRNAHGAEILLVELRTDVPQHPVVPILPVEPLGIAFGEAGSMPLVMALREDFPDTEHQQLVPEGCPAAICVDDRPWDEAQLTWTPAELLQRIVAWFHRAARGELHDPNQPLDPFFGVSPFSFVFPRAVLGEGGSSVELAAFGVEAGKQMIVQAVALSTTESSEVRGRRILPLAYRVPPERMRRMRKAPSDLASLAGFLKERDIELIDDLRQRILGWSGASATDGKRLGSLLAIIVDMPVVGPDGGGSGAADVRMFLTERPVGDIGVALGVLLPGASDEVASRYAPAIVKQPVDEPALRAIRIELAQVHVAFDPDRAAELAGFRRDPRQAVLVGAGAIGSHLAESLVREGRFVWDIVDDDHLLPHNLARHTLSYPDVGRLKASALKDRLNGIFAPTTPPVVRTVLACNVLRPGEHAEALRSLLAEAAVILDASASVAAARHLSDLGGAARRASAFFNPSGESVVVLVEAEDRSVSLRDLEAQYYGAVLRLPALERHLSAVGERFAYTGACRAVTNRIPESRAALLSALAAQGLGRALDSPEPAILLWLLGPDGEVEFTRPTVAPVEQIRRGDWNITLDADLKDNLITRRAARLPEETGGALLGTVDARARRIHLVEALAPPSDSVGSVSGFERGIAGLTEVVTARMARVMDQVRYVGEWHSHPPQASTTPSSTDLRQLGRSAGVLSAEGFPALSLIVGERDVNVLLKEGRPRSQDRTGR
;
A
#
# COMPACT_ATOMS: atom_id res chain seq x y z
N MET A 1 34.46 37.39 -42.93
CA MET A 1 34.93 36.23 -42.14
C MET A 1 33.89 35.16 -42.33
N ALA A 2 34.22 34.18 -43.16
CA ALA A 2 33.38 33.01 -43.38
C ALA A 2 33.57 32.10 -42.17
N ASP A 3 32.51 31.85 -41.41
CA ASP A 3 32.51 30.85 -40.35
C ASP A 3 32.71 29.48 -41.00
N GLU A 4 33.89 28.90 -40.83
CA GLU A 4 34.13 27.48 -41.01
C GLU A 4 33.21 26.75 -40.03
N ALA A 5 32.15 26.13 -40.53
CA ALA A 5 31.47 25.08 -39.77
C ALA A 5 32.54 24.00 -39.50
N ALA A 6 33.01 23.91 -38.26
CA ALA A 6 33.99 22.89 -37.89
C ALA A 6 33.39 21.52 -38.18
N ASP A 7 34.04 20.73 -39.04
CA ASP A 7 33.64 19.36 -39.34
C ASP A 7 33.61 18.54 -38.03
N ILE A 8 32.41 18.32 -37.48
CA ILE A 8 32.17 17.57 -36.24
C ILE A 8 32.50 16.09 -36.43
N ALA A 9 32.27 15.56 -37.63
CA ALA A 9 32.40 14.16 -37.96
C ALA A 9 32.88 13.98 -39.40
N ASN A 10 33.86 13.12 -39.63
CA ASN A 10 34.27 12.69 -40.96
C ASN A 10 33.83 11.24 -41.20
N VAL A 11 33.02 10.98 -42.23
CA VAL A 11 32.54 9.64 -42.55
C VAL A 11 33.52 8.98 -43.52
N GLY A 12 34.27 7.99 -43.04
CA GLY A 12 35.32 7.34 -43.82
C GLY A 12 34.78 6.29 -44.79
N ASN A 13 34.01 5.32 -44.29
CA ASN A 13 33.50 4.19 -45.07
C ASN A 13 32.08 3.80 -44.60
N ALA A 14 31.32 3.17 -45.49
CA ALA A 14 30.04 2.54 -45.19
C ALA A 14 30.05 1.09 -45.67
N TYR A 15 29.57 0.17 -44.83
CA TYR A 15 29.46 -1.25 -45.17
C TYR A 15 28.03 -1.72 -44.97
N ARG A 16 27.56 -2.61 -45.84
CA ARG A 16 26.25 -3.28 -45.73
C ARG A 16 26.45 -4.79 -45.82
N ASN A 17 25.84 -5.55 -44.91
CA ASN A 17 25.89 -7.01 -44.96
C ASN A 17 24.75 -7.61 -45.81
N ALA A 18 24.82 -8.92 -46.06
CA ALA A 18 23.82 -9.64 -46.87
C ALA A 18 22.40 -9.65 -46.25
N HIS A 19 22.28 -9.35 -44.96
CA HIS A 19 21.01 -9.26 -44.23
C HIS A 19 20.47 -7.83 -44.15
N GLY A 20 21.11 -6.88 -44.82
CA GLY A 20 20.66 -5.49 -44.94
C GLY A 20 21.10 -4.55 -43.83
N ALA A 21 21.80 -5.03 -42.79
CA ALA A 21 22.36 -4.18 -41.74
C ALA A 21 23.53 -3.34 -42.28
N GLU A 22 23.61 -2.09 -41.85
CA GLU A 22 24.61 -1.12 -42.30
C GLU A 22 25.48 -0.64 -41.14
N ILE A 23 26.73 -0.27 -41.43
CA ILE A 23 27.60 0.40 -40.48
C ILE A 23 28.33 1.56 -41.16
N LEU A 24 28.30 2.73 -40.52
CA LEU A 24 29.07 3.91 -40.91
C LEU A 24 30.29 4.02 -40.01
N LEU A 25 31.49 4.09 -40.61
CA LEU A 25 32.72 4.39 -39.89
C LEU A 25 32.92 5.91 -39.88
N VAL A 26 33.00 6.48 -38.68
CA VAL A 26 33.03 7.93 -38.45
C VAL A 26 34.21 8.27 -37.56
N GLU A 27 35.01 9.26 -37.96
CA GLU A 27 35.96 9.93 -37.07
C GLU A 27 35.26 11.15 -36.46
N LEU A 28 34.93 11.08 -35.17
CA LEU A 28 34.18 12.12 -34.48
C LEU A 28 35.09 12.98 -33.61
N ARG A 29 34.96 14.31 -33.72
CA ARG A 29 35.56 15.25 -32.77
C ARG A 29 34.74 15.27 -31.47
N THR A 30 35.40 14.93 -30.37
CA THR A 30 34.75 14.64 -29.07
C THR A 30 34.60 15.84 -28.14
N ASP A 31 35.19 17.00 -28.50
CA ASP A 31 35.19 18.24 -27.70
C ASP A 31 35.62 18.03 -26.22
N VAL A 32 36.71 17.28 -26.05
CA VAL A 32 37.25 16.91 -24.72
C VAL A 32 38.18 17.98 -24.15
N PRO A 33 38.18 18.19 -22.82
CA PRO A 33 39.11 19.10 -22.15
C PRO A 33 40.57 18.63 -22.26
N GLN A 34 41.51 19.55 -22.06
CA GLN A 34 42.95 19.29 -22.14
C GLN A 34 43.44 18.20 -21.14
N HIS A 35 42.72 18.02 -20.04
CA HIS A 35 42.97 17.00 -19.03
C HIS A 35 41.67 16.24 -18.73
N PRO A 36 41.31 15.23 -19.55
CA PRO A 36 40.09 14.48 -19.34
C PRO A 36 40.28 13.46 -18.19
N VAL A 37 39.23 13.25 -17.41
CA VAL A 37 39.18 12.26 -16.32
C VAL A 37 39.32 10.84 -16.87
N VAL A 38 38.78 10.62 -18.06
CA VAL A 38 38.83 9.39 -18.83
C VAL A 38 39.73 9.63 -20.05
N PRO A 39 40.61 8.68 -20.46
CA PRO A 39 41.53 8.88 -21.59
C PRO A 39 40.81 8.78 -22.96
N ILE A 40 39.95 9.75 -23.22
CA ILE A 40 39.20 9.93 -24.48
C ILE A 40 40.07 10.77 -25.44
N LEU A 41 40.15 10.35 -26.69
CA LEU A 41 40.92 11.06 -27.72
C LEU A 41 40.14 12.29 -28.23
N PRO A 42 40.84 13.36 -28.66
CA PRO A 42 40.21 14.51 -29.33
C PRO A 42 39.43 14.14 -30.60
N VAL A 43 39.81 13.04 -31.24
CA VAL A 43 39.11 12.42 -32.35
C VAL A 43 38.99 10.92 -32.07
N GLU A 44 37.78 10.40 -31.94
CA GLU A 44 37.52 8.98 -31.68
C GLU A 44 36.99 8.29 -32.95
N PRO A 45 37.53 7.11 -33.32
CA PRO A 45 36.98 6.29 -34.39
C PRO A 45 35.76 5.52 -33.90
N LEU A 46 34.62 5.75 -34.54
CA LEU A 46 33.32 5.18 -34.18
C LEU A 46 32.71 4.39 -35.33
N GLY A 47 31.94 3.35 -34.99
CA GLY A 47 31.05 2.64 -35.89
C GLY A 47 29.60 2.89 -35.48
N ILE A 48 28.80 3.50 -36.36
CA ILE A 48 27.35 3.65 -36.14
C ILE A 48 26.65 2.57 -36.95
N ALA A 49 26.13 1.55 -36.26
CA ALA A 49 25.46 0.42 -36.87
C ALA A 49 23.94 0.60 -36.87
N PHE A 50 23.34 0.39 -38.04
CA PHE A 50 21.90 0.43 -38.29
C PHE A 50 21.43 -0.99 -38.55
N GLY A 51 20.58 -1.50 -37.66
CA GLY A 51 20.02 -2.86 -37.75
C GLY A 51 18.81 -2.95 -38.67
N GLU A 52 17.86 -3.81 -38.30
CA GLU A 52 16.56 -3.89 -38.99
C GLU A 52 15.81 -2.53 -38.94
N ALA A 53 14.98 -2.28 -39.96
CA ALA A 53 14.19 -1.06 -40.05
C ALA A 53 13.35 -0.86 -38.78
N GLY A 54 13.58 0.24 -38.06
CA GLY A 54 12.90 0.55 -36.79
C GLY A 54 13.63 0.12 -35.52
N SER A 55 14.90 -0.27 -35.59
CA SER A 55 15.76 -0.46 -34.41
C SER A 55 16.63 0.77 -34.12
N MET A 56 16.95 0.99 -32.84
CA MET A 56 17.86 2.07 -32.42
C MET A 56 19.27 1.80 -32.98
N PRO A 57 19.93 2.80 -33.59
CA PRO A 57 21.31 2.66 -34.03
C PRO A 57 22.26 2.38 -32.85
N LEU A 58 23.22 1.48 -33.04
CA LEU A 58 24.25 1.16 -32.06
C LEU A 58 25.52 1.99 -32.36
N VAL A 59 26.06 2.66 -31.35
CA VAL A 59 27.30 3.45 -31.48
C VAL A 59 28.45 2.69 -30.81
N MET A 60 29.45 2.30 -31.59
CA MET A 60 30.58 1.48 -31.16
C MET A 60 31.88 2.28 -31.22
N ALA A 61 32.68 2.25 -30.16
CA ALA A 61 34.04 2.76 -30.15
C ALA A 61 34.98 1.70 -30.74
N LEU A 62 35.59 2.01 -31.90
CA LEU A 62 36.38 1.04 -32.68
C LEU A 62 37.83 0.91 -32.20
N ARG A 63 38.24 1.78 -31.28
CA ARG A 63 39.56 1.78 -30.67
C ARG A 63 39.71 0.58 -29.72
N GLU A 64 40.73 -0.25 -29.94
CA GLU A 64 40.95 -1.47 -29.13
C GLU A 64 41.21 -1.18 -27.66
N ASP A 65 41.88 -0.06 -27.35
CA ASP A 65 42.20 0.37 -25.99
C ASP A 65 41.20 1.39 -25.42
N PHE A 66 39.98 1.43 -25.96
CA PHE A 66 38.95 2.36 -25.49
C PHE A 66 38.67 2.17 -23.99
N PRO A 67 38.65 3.25 -23.19
CA PRO A 67 38.52 3.15 -21.75
C PRO A 67 37.15 2.61 -21.32
N ASP A 68 37.13 2.01 -20.15
CA ASP A 68 35.91 1.63 -19.47
C ASP A 68 35.24 2.86 -18.88
N THR A 69 34.04 3.19 -19.38
CA THR A 69 33.26 4.36 -18.97
C THR A 69 31.85 3.96 -18.58
N GLU A 70 31.20 4.81 -17.80
CA GLU A 70 29.77 4.70 -17.50
C GLU A 70 28.94 4.77 -18.80
N HIS A 71 27.71 4.26 -18.77
CA HIS A 71 26.82 4.21 -19.93
C HIS A 71 27.44 3.52 -21.17
N GLN A 72 28.13 2.40 -20.96
CA GLN A 72 28.48 1.45 -22.01
C GLN A 72 27.47 0.29 -22.02
N GLN A 73 27.16 -0.22 -23.22
CA GLN A 73 26.34 -1.41 -23.38
C GLN A 73 27.16 -2.68 -23.15
N LEU A 74 26.53 -3.68 -22.55
CA LEU A 74 27.12 -5.00 -22.42
C LEU A 74 27.15 -5.67 -23.80
N VAL A 75 28.35 -5.85 -24.34
CA VAL A 75 28.56 -6.47 -25.66
C VAL A 75 29.19 -7.86 -25.52
N PRO A 76 28.99 -8.76 -26.51
CA PRO A 76 29.69 -10.04 -26.56
C PRO A 76 31.22 -9.88 -26.58
N GLU A 77 31.91 -10.92 -26.14
CA GLU A 77 33.37 -11.01 -26.25
C GLU A 77 33.81 -10.93 -27.73
N GLY A 78 34.87 -10.17 -28.01
CA GLY A 78 35.35 -9.88 -29.36
C GLY A 78 34.68 -8.70 -30.09
N CYS A 79 33.56 -8.16 -29.57
CA CYS A 79 32.95 -6.94 -30.12
C CYS A 79 33.63 -5.66 -29.56
N PRO A 80 33.69 -4.54 -30.31
CA PRO A 80 34.11 -3.25 -29.77
C PRO A 80 33.18 -2.75 -28.65
N ALA A 81 33.64 -1.82 -27.81
CA ALA A 81 32.78 -1.22 -26.78
C ALA A 81 31.64 -0.44 -27.44
N ALA A 82 30.42 -0.53 -26.90
CA ALA A 82 29.28 0.23 -27.40
C ALA A 82 28.82 1.23 -26.35
N ILE A 83 28.54 2.48 -26.76
CA ILE A 83 28.14 3.56 -25.86
C ILE A 83 26.62 3.78 -25.95
N CYS A 84 26.00 4.00 -24.80
CA CYS A 84 24.59 4.38 -24.70
C CYS A 84 24.47 5.90 -24.75
N VAL A 85 24.02 6.42 -25.90
CA VAL A 85 23.84 7.85 -26.15
C VAL A 85 22.40 8.34 -25.91
N ASP A 86 21.48 7.40 -25.66
CA ASP A 86 20.08 7.65 -25.33
C ASP A 86 19.58 6.50 -24.44
N ASP A 87 18.95 6.85 -23.33
CA ASP A 87 18.40 5.94 -22.33
C ASP A 87 16.89 5.74 -22.48
N ARG A 88 16.24 6.49 -23.38
CA ARG A 88 14.81 6.36 -23.67
C ARG A 88 14.51 5.10 -24.49
N PRO A 89 13.30 4.51 -24.36
CA PRO A 89 12.82 3.51 -25.29
C PRO A 89 12.88 4.03 -26.73
N TRP A 90 13.30 3.19 -27.68
CA TRP A 90 13.49 3.61 -29.07
C TRP A 90 12.23 4.24 -29.69
N ASP A 91 11.05 3.74 -29.33
CA ASP A 91 9.79 4.29 -29.82
C ASP A 91 9.55 5.75 -29.42
N GLU A 92 10.08 6.16 -28.27
CA GLU A 92 10.05 7.56 -27.82
C GLU A 92 11.21 8.36 -28.43
N ALA A 93 12.40 7.78 -28.48
CA ALA A 93 13.59 8.44 -29.02
C ALA A 93 13.40 8.78 -30.51
N GLN A 94 12.85 7.85 -31.31
CA GLN A 94 12.69 7.98 -32.76
C GLN A 94 11.79 9.15 -33.18
N LEU A 95 10.88 9.61 -32.31
CA LEU A 95 10.01 10.77 -32.58
C LEU A 95 10.80 12.06 -32.84
N THR A 96 11.99 12.15 -32.24
CA THR A 96 12.89 13.31 -32.32
C THR A 96 14.22 12.97 -32.99
N TRP A 97 14.35 11.75 -33.50
CA TRP A 97 15.63 11.25 -33.96
C TRP A 97 15.97 11.74 -35.35
N THR A 98 17.02 12.55 -35.43
CA THR A 98 17.62 13.00 -36.68
C THR A 98 19.10 12.65 -36.67
N PRO A 99 19.77 12.58 -37.84
CA PRO A 99 21.22 12.40 -37.88
C PRO A 99 21.99 13.46 -37.07
N ALA A 100 21.51 14.71 -37.06
CA ALA A 100 22.11 15.79 -36.29
C ALA A 100 21.96 15.58 -34.78
N GLU A 101 20.77 15.19 -34.33
CA GLU A 101 20.50 14.86 -32.92
C GLU A 101 21.37 13.68 -32.45
N LEU A 102 21.49 12.61 -33.25
CA LEU A 102 22.36 11.48 -32.92
C LEU A 102 23.81 11.93 -32.73
N LEU A 103 24.36 12.71 -33.66
CA LEU A 103 25.73 13.21 -33.54
C LEU A 103 25.89 14.10 -32.30
N GLN A 104 24.94 15.00 -32.03
CA GLN A 104 24.97 15.83 -30.82
C GLN A 104 24.94 15.01 -29.54
N ARG A 105 24.14 13.93 -29.49
CA ARG A 105 24.11 13.00 -28.35
C ARG A 105 25.41 12.26 -28.16
N ILE A 106 26.02 11.80 -29.25
CA ILE A 106 27.34 11.15 -29.18
C ILE A 106 28.40 12.12 -28.64
N VAL A 107 28.43 13.37 -29.15
CA VAL A 107 29.36 14.41 -28.65
C VAL A 107 29.08 14.73 -27.18
N ALA A 108 27.81 14.92 -26.80
CA ALA A 108 27.43 15.19 -25.41
C ALA A 108 27.82 14.05 -24.47
N TRP A 109 27.70 12.80 -24.92
CA TRP A 109 28.15 11.63 -24.17
C TRP A 109 29.66 11.70 -23.92
N PHE A 110 30.47 11.94 -24.96
CA PHE A 110 31.92 12.05 -24.82
C PHE A 110 32.35 13.20 -23.91
N HIS A 111 31.65 14.34 -24.02
CA HIS A 111 31.88 15.51 -23.20
C HIS A 111 31.65 15.23 -21.70
N ARG A 112 30.53 14.57 -21.37
CA ARG A 112 30.21 14.13 -20.01
C ARG A 112 31.20 13.08 -19.52
N ALA A 113 31.56 12.12 -20.37
CA ALA A 113 32.52 11.06 -20.07
C ALA A 113 33.88 11.62 -19.68
N ALA A 114 34.38 12.60 -20.45
CA ALA A 114 35.67 13.22 -20.21
C ALA A 114 35.72 14.04 -18.90
N ARG A 115 34.58 14.45 -18.36
CA ARG A 115 34.47 15.16 -17.07
C ARG A 115 34.10 14.26 -15.89
N GLY A 116 33.78 12.99 -16.13
CA GLY A 116 33.26 12.10 -15.09
C GLY A 116 31.82 12.45 -14.68
N GLU A 117 31.02 13.02 -15.58
CA GLU A 117 29.64 13.49 -15.34
C GLU A 117 28.58 12.57 -15.99
N LEU A 118 28.95 11.31 -16.24
CA LEU A 118 28.06 10.36 -16.92
C LEU A 118 26.99 9.79 -15.97
N HIS A 119 27.31 9.49 -14.72
CA HIS A 119 26.41 8.77 -13.82
C HIS A 119 25.49 9.66 -12.96
N ASP A 120 24.24 9.21 -12.84
CA ASP A 120 23.33 9.60 -11.74
C ASP A 120 23.51 8.56 -10.62
N PRO A 121 23.80 8.96 -9.36
CA PRO A 121 24.02 8.06 -8.23
C PRO A 121 22.95 6.98 -8.01
N ASN A 122 21.73 7.19 -8.55
CA ASN A 122 20.59 6.28 -8.41
C ASN A 122 20.43 5.31 -9.60
N GLN A 123 21.28 5.38 -10.63
CA GLN A 123 21.25 4.47 -11.76
C GLN A 123 22.15 3.24 -11.53
N PRO A 124 21.76 2.04 -11.98
CA PRO A 124 22.65 0.88 -11.97
C PRO A 124 23.89 1.16 -12.85
N LEU A 125 25.06 0.68 -12.42
CA LEU A 125 26.34 0.93 -13.10
C LEU A 125 26.38 0.38 -14.54
N ASP A 126 25.62 -0.69 -14.78
CA ASP A 126 25.54 -1.40 -16.05
C ASP A 126 24.06 -1.53 -16.45
N PRO A 127 23.46 -0.51 -17.08
CA PRO A 127 22.10 -0.62 -17.54
C PRO A 127 22.01 -1.73 -18.60
N PHE A 128 20.95 -2.54 -18.53
CA PHE A 128 20.77 -3.69 -19.41
C PHE A 128 20.38 -3.21 -20.82
N PHE A 129 21.35 -3.19 -21.75
CA PHE A 129 21.13 -2.74 -23.13
C PHE A 129 21.05 -3.88 -24.17
N GLY A 130 20.93 -5.14 -23.73
CA GLY A 130 20.88 -6.31 -24.60
C GLY A 130 19.58 -7.09 -24.47
N VAL A 131 19.08 -7.68 -25.56
CA VAL A 131 17.80 -8.40 -25.63
C VAL A 131 17.98 -9.83 -25.10
N SER A 132 18.17 -10.04 -23.79
CA SER A 132 17.90 -11.38 -23.28
C SER A 132 16.43 -11.68 -23.54
N PRO A 133 16.09 -12.81 -24.20
CA PRO A 133 14.71 -13.21 -24.33
C PRO A 133 14.15 -13.62 -22.96
N PHE A 134 14.94 -13.75 -21.90
CA PHE A 134 14.45 -14.21 -20.61
C PHE A 134 14.49 -13.14 -19.51
N SER A 135 13.34 -12.96 -18.88
CA SER A 135 13.18 -12.20 -17.64
C SER A 135 12.64 -13.14 -16.57
N PHE A 136 13.32 -13.24 -15.44
CA PHE A 136 12.96 -14.15 -14.35
C PHE A 136 12.41 -13.40 -13.14
N VAL A 137 11.35 -13.92 -12.55
CA VAL A 137 10.78 -13.42 -11.29
C VAL A 137 11.08 -14.40 -10.17
N PHE A 138 11.86 -13.99 -9.17
CA PHE A 138 12.27 -14.83 -8.04
C PHE A 138 11.73 -14.31 -6.70
N PRO A 139 11.35 -15.20 -5.77
CA PRO A 139 11.07 -14.81 -4.39
C PRO A 139 12.30 -14.16 -3.75
N ARG A 140 12.10 -13.08 -2.97
CA ARG A 140 13.19 -12.37 -2.28
C ARG A 140 14.08 -13.30 -1.44
N ALA A 141 13.50 -14.34 -0.84
CA ALA A 141 14.22 -15.33 -0.04
C ALA A 141 15.34 -16.06 -0.81
N VAL A 142 15.28 -16.13 -2.14
CA VAL A 142 16.33 -16.73 -2.98
C VAL A 142 17.62 -15.90 -2.98
N LEU A 143 17.51 -14.59 -2.76
CA LEU A 143 18.64 -13.65 -2.75
C LEU A 143 19.31 -13.51 -1.36
N GLY A 144 18.71 -14.09 -0.31
CA GLY A 144 19.22 -14.01 1.06
C GLY A 144 20.17 -15.14 1.46
N GLU A 145 20.81 -15.02 2.62
CA GLU A 145 21.64 -16.08 3.21
C GLU A 145 20.78 -17.35 3.45
N GLY A 146 21.06 -18.42 2.68
CA GLY A 146 20.29 -19.67 2.69
C GLY A 146 19.46 -19.95 1.42
N GLY A 147 19.36 -19.01 0.48
CA GLY A 147 18.60 -19.19 -0.78
C GLY A 147 19.09 -20.35 -1.67
N SER A 148 20.36 -20.77 -1.51
CA SER A 148 21.02 -21.82 -2.28
C SER A 148 20.50 -23.26 -2.06
N SER A 149 19.56 -23.47 -1.15
CA SER A 149 18.92 -24.79 -0.90
C SER A 149 17.49 -24.89 -1.42
N VAL A 150 16.96 -23.85 -2.07
CA VAL A 150 15.58 -23.81 -2.55
C VAL A 150 15.53 -24.33 -3.99
N GLU A 151 14.93 -25.50 -4.23
CA GLU A 151 14.66 -25.98 -5.59
C GLU A 151 13.44 -25.25 -6.16
N LEU A 152 13.57 -24.73 -7.40
CA LEU A 152 12.54 -23.94 -8.05
C LEU A 152 11.98 -24.64 -9.29
N ALA A 153 10.68 -24.46 -9.53
CA ALA A 153 10.03 -24.72 -10.80
C ALA A 153 9.87 -23.42 -11.56
N ALA A 154 10.34 -23.40 -12.82
CA ALA A 154 10.15 -22.28 -13.72
C ALA A 154 8.94 -22.50 -14.63
N PHE A 155 8.02 -21.53 -14.60
CA PHE A 155 6.84 -21.47 -15.46
C PHE A 155 6.98 -20.26 -16.39
N GLY A 156 7.13 -20.52 -17.68
CA GLY A 156 7.23 -19.47 -18.70
C GLY A 156 5.85 -19.00 -19.16
N VAL A 157 5.68 -17.70 -19.31
CA VAL A 157 4.58 -17.06 -20.03
C VAL A 157 5.17 -16.32 -21.22
N GLU A 158 4.76 -16.70 -22.42
CA GLU A 158 5.25 -16.08 -23.66
C GLU A 158 4.66 -14.68 -23.79
N ALA A 159 5.53 -13.67 -23.83
CA ALA A 159 5.18 -12.25 -23.88
C ALA A 159 5.85 -11.62 -25.12
N GLY A 160 5.41 -12.02 -26.31
CA GLY A 160 5.96 -11.53 -27.58
C GLY A 160 7.39 -12.03 -27.83
N LYS A 161 8.37 -11.12 -27.94
CA LYS A 161 9.80 -11.46 -28.12
C LYS A 161 10.52 -11.81 -26.80
N GLN A 162 9.86 -11.67 -25.66
CA GLN A 162 10.39 -12.00 -24.33
C GLN A 162 9.57 -13.14 -23.69
N MET A 163 10.27 -13.98 -22.94
CA MET A 163 9.77 -15.03 -22.08
C MET A 163 9.92 -14.55 -20.63
N ILE A 164 8.79 -14.29 -19.97
CA ILE A 164 8.78 -14.02 -18.53
C ILE A 164 8.65 -15.37 -17.82
N VAL A 165 9.60 -15.68 -16.97
CA VAL A 165 9.69 -16.95 -16.26
C VAL A 165 9.47 -16.71 -14.77
N GLN A 166 8.34 -17.19 -14.25
CA GLN A 166 8.08 -17.18 -12.82
C GLN A 166 8.73 -18.41 -12.18
N ALA A 167 9.63 -18.17 -11.23
CA ALA A 167 10.27 -19.23 -10.46
C ALA A 167 9.59 -19.37 -9.11
N VAL A 168 9.02 -20.55 -8.85
CA VAL A 168 8.23 -20.84 -7.64
C VAL A 168 8.90 -21.98 -6.88
N ALA A 169 8.91 -21.93 -5.55
CA ALA A 169 9.47 -22.98 -4.72
C ALA A 169 8.73 -24.30 -4.90
N LEU A 170 9.45 -25.40 -5.14
CA LEU A 170 8.85 -26.73 -5.33
C LEU A 170 8.02 -27.20 -4.13
N SER A 171 8.35 -26.73 -2.92
CA SER A 171 7.57 -27.02 -1.70
C SER A 171 6.17 -26.41 -1.72
N THR A 172 5.91 -25.42 -2.58
CA THR A 172 4.63 -24.69 -2.66
C THR A 172 3.73 -25.18 -3.81
N THR A 173 4.23 -26.07 -4.67
CA THR A 173 3.44 -26.70 -5.73
C THR A 173 2.80 -28.00 -5.23
N GLU A 174 1.47 -28.01 -5.10
CA GLU A 174 0.69 -29.19 -4.67
C GLU A 174 0.69 -30.35 -5.69
N SER A 175 1.10 -30.13 -6.94
CA SER A 175 1.12 -31.18 -7.97
C SER A 175 2.47 -31.89 -8.07
N SER A 176 2.43 -33.22 -7.94
CA SER A 176 3.58 -34.13 -8.17
C SER A 176 4.09 -34.12 -9.62
N GLU A 177 3.32 -33.55 -10.56
CA GLU A 177 3.71 -33.28 -11.95
C GLU A 177 3.95 -31.79 -12.14
N VAL A 178 5.20 -31.36 -11.97
CA VAL A 178 5.65 -30.03 -12.38
C VAL A 178 5.85 -30.05 -13.90
N ARG A 179 5.00 -29.35 -14.66
CA ARG A 179 5.16 -29.21 -16.13
C ARG A 179 6.25 -28.22 -16.55
N GLY A 180 6.81 -27.46 -15.60
CA GLY A 180 7.90 -26.50 -15.82
C GLY A 180 9.30 -27.12 -15.79
N ARG A 181 10.30 -26.42 -16.36
CA ARG A 181 11.72 -26.80 -16.20
C ARG A 181 12.15 -26.57 -14.75
N ARG A 182 12.91 -27.51 -14.19
CA ARG A 182 13.50 -27.34 -12.85
C ARG A 182 14.75 -26.50 -12.92
N ILE A 183 14.84 -25.54 -12.02
CA ILE A 183 15.97 -24.63 -11.90
C ILE A 183 16.49 -24.68 -10.46
N LEU A 184 17.81 -24.74 -10.33
CA LEU A 184 18.50 -24.69 -9.06
C LEU A 184 19.21 -23.32 -8.93
N PRO A 185 18.67 -22.38 -8.15
CA PRO A 185 19.30 -21.09 -7.94
C PRO A 185 20.51 -21.19 -7.00
N LEU A 186 21.57 -20.45 -7.34
CA LEU A 186 22.70 -20.18 -6.47
C LEU A 186 22.97 -18.68 -6.46
N ALA A 187 22.71 -18.03 -5.33
CA ALA A 187 22.98 -16.62 -5.16
C ALA A 187 24.39 -16.39 -4.60
N TYR A 188 25.13 -15.48 -5.24
CA TYR A 188 26.42 -14.97 -4.80
C TYR A 188 26.31 -13.46 -4.64
N ARG A 189 27.04 -12.90 -3.67
CA ARG A 189 27.09 -11.46 -3.45
C ARG A 189 28.52 -10.96 -3.57
N VAL A 190 28.73 -9.97 -4.44
CA VAL A 190 30.04 -9.34 -4.63
C VAL A 190 30.25 -8.30 -3.51
N PRO A 191 31.43 -8.25 -2.87
CA PRO A 191 31.74 -7.19 -1.90
C PRO A 191 31.64 -5.79 -2.52
N PRO A 192 31.00 -4.79 -1.87
CA PRO A 192 30.79 -3.46 -2.45
C PRO A 192 32.07 -2.78 -2.94
N GLU A 193 33.15 -2.83 -2.15
CA GLU A 193 34.46 -2.22 -2.47
C GLU A 193 35.15 -2.82 -3.71
N ARG A 194 34.66 -3.96 -4.19
CA ARG A 194 35.21 -4.68 -5.35
C ARG A 194 34.26 -4.67 -6.54
N MET A 195 33.16 -3.92 -6.44
CA MET A 195 32.25 -3.76 -7.56
C MET A 195 32.98 -3.04 -8.71
N ARG A 196 33.12 -3.74 -9.83
CA ARG A 196 33.56 -3.20 -11.12
C ARG A 196 32.51 -3.54 -12.16
N ARG A 197 32.26 -2.63 -13.11
CA ARG A 197 31.37 -2.88 -14.24
C ARG A 197 31.73 -4.16 -14.98
N MET A 198 30.72 -4.78 -15.58
CA MET A 198 30.88 -5.91 -16.46
C MET A 198 31.13 -5.41 -17.88
N ARG A 199 32.39 -5.39 -18.32
CA ARG A 199 32.76 -4.92 -19.66
C ARG A 199 32.26 -5.83 -20.80
N LYS A 200 32.24 -7.13 -20.54
CA LYS A 200 31.89 -8.19 -21.49
C LYS A 200 30.96 -9.17 -20.81
N ALA A 201 29.89 -9.59 -21.51
CA ALA A 201 29.01 -10.63 -21.00
C ALA A 201 29.74 -11.99 -21.03
N PRO A 202 29.90 -12.67 -19.89
CA PRO A 202 30.33 -14.06 -19.88
C PRO A 202 29.38 -14.91 -20.74
N SER A 203 29.94 -15.77 -21.59
CA SER A 203 29.17 -16.55 -22.56
C SER A 203 29.20 -18.06 -22.30
N ASP A 204 30.04 -18.47 -21.35
CA ASP A 204 30.15 -19.84 -20.86
C ASP A 204 30.51 -19.86 -19.36
N LEU A 205 30.43 -21.04 -18.75
CA LEU A 205 30.67 -21.20 -17.32
C LEU A 205 32.13 -20.89 -16.91
N ALA A 206 33.09 -21.12 -17.80
CA ALA A 206 34.51 -20.85 -17.53
C ALA A 206 34.80 -19.33 -17.47
N SER A 207 34.27 -18.56 -18.42
CA SER A 207 34.38 -17.09 -18.44
C SER A 207 33.65 -16.46 -17.25
N LEU A 208 32.50 -16.99 -16.84
CA LEU A 208 31.80 -16.53 -15.63
C LEU A 208 32.61 -16.81 -14.36
N ALA A 209 33.21 -18.00 -14.26
CA ALA A 209 34.09 -18.33 -13.14
C ALA A 209 35.30 -17.40 -13.07
N GLY A 210 35.93 -17.08 -14.21
CA GLY A 210 37.02 -16.10 -14.28
C GLY A 210 36.58 -14.72 -13.80
N PHE A 211 35.43 -14.24 -14.29
CA PHE A 211 34.84 -12.95 -13.91
C PHE A 211 34.56 -12.83 -12.40
N LEU A 212 34.03 -13.89 -11.79
CA LEU A 212 33.72 -13.93 -10.35
C LEU A 212 34.99 -14.08 -9.51
N LYS A 213 36.01 -14.78 -10.00
CA LYS A 213 37.30 -14.92 -9.33
C LYS A 213 38.03 -13.59 -9.16
N GLU A 214 37.97 -12.70 -10.16
CA GLU A 214 38.48 -11.32 -10.06
C GLU A 214 37.79 -10.49 -8.95
N ARG A 215 36.66 -10.98 -8.44
CA ARG A 215 35.82 -10.37 -7.40
C ARG A 215 35.79 -11.21 -6.11
N ASP A 216 36.80 -12.06 -5.89
CA ASP A 216 36.97 -12.95 -4.72
C ASP A 216 35.88 -14.02 -4.53
N ILE A 217 35.20 -14.41 -5.60
CA ILE A 217 34.24 -15.52 -5.58
C ILE A 217 34.86 -16.72 -6.32
N GLU A 218 35.30 -17.73 -5.57
CA GLU A 218 35.85 -18.99 -6.09
C GLU A 218 34.71 -19.94 -6.54
N LEU A 219 34.01 -19.56 -7.63
CA LEU A 219 32.82 -20.27 -8.14
C LEU A 219 33.07 -21.78 -8.35
N ILE A 220 34.21 -22.14 -8.94
CA ILE A 220 34.51 -23.53 -9.31
C ILE A 220 34.61 -24.42 -8.07
N ASP A 221 35.30 -23.97 -7.02
CA ASP A 221 35.46 -24.77 -5.81
C ASP A 221 34.16 -24.87 -5.01
N ASP A 222 33.37 -23.80 -4.96
CA ASP A 222 32.05 -23.80 -4.32
C ASP A 222 31.08 -24.75 -5.04
N LEU A 223 31.01 -24.68 -6.39
CA LEU A 223 30.19 -25.62 -7.18
C LEU A 223 30.61 -27.07 -6.95
N ARG A 224 31.91 -27.37 -6.86
CA ARG A 224 32.39 -28.74 -6.56
C ARG A 224 31.86 -29.24 -5.22
N GLN A 225 31.93 -28.41 -4.17
CA GLN A 225 31.45 -28.78 -2.85
C GLN A 225 29.93 -28.98 -2.83
N ARG A 226 29.18 -28.05 -3.43
CA ARG A 226 27.71 -28.10 -3.46
C ARG A 226 27.19 -29.27 -4.28
N ILE A 227 27.73 -29.49 -5.49
CA ILE A 227 27.29 -30.59 -6.35
C ILE A 227 27.58 -31.95 -5.71
N LEU A 228 28.72 -32.10 -5.01
CA LEU A 228 28.98 -33.29 -4.20
C LEU A 228 27.95 -33.45 -3.08
N GLY A 229 27.63 -32.39 -2.34
CA GLY A 229 26.59 -32.41 -1.30
C GLY A 229 25.18 -32.68 -1.83
N TRP A 230 24.91 -32.35 -3.09
CA TRP A 230 23.65 -32.62 -3.77
C TRP A 230 23.54 -34.01 -4.38
N SER A 231 24.68 -34.71 -4.50
CA SER A 231 24.76 -36.02 -5.15
C SER A 231 24.39 -37.15 -4.19
N GLY A 232 23.73 -38.17 -4.72
CA GLY A 232 23.24 -39.32 -3.96
C GLY A 232 22.52 -40.31 -4.86
N ALA A 233 22.00 -41.40 -4.27
CA ALA A 233 21.34 -42.48 -5.01
C ALA A 233 19.81 -42.34 -5.07
N SER A 234 19.22 -41.31 -4.46
CA SER A 234 17.77 -41.16 -4.40
C SER A 234 17.19 -40.57 -5.69
N ALA A 235 15.91 -40.84 -5.97
CA ALA A 235 15.20 -40.26 -7.12
C ALA A 235 15.08 -38.72 -7.03
N THR A 236 15.10 -38.16 -5.82
CA THR A 236 15.14 -36.72 -5.57
C THR A 236 16.49 -36.11 -5.96
N ASP A 237 17.59 -36.79 -5.67
CA ASP A 237 18.94 -36.35 -6.08
C ASP A 237 19.06 -36.35 -7.61
N GLY A 238 18.49 -37.38 -8.27
CA GLY A 238 18.43 -37.43 -9.73
C GLY A 238 17.68 -36.26 -10.37
N LYS A 239 16.53 -35.88 -9.79
CA LYS A 239 15.77 -34.71 -10.24
C LYS A 239 16.54 -33.40 -10.03
N ARG A 240 17.30 -33.28 -8.93
CA ARG A 240 18.14 -32.11 -8.66
C ARG A 240 19.30 -32.01 -9.65
N LEU A 241 20.02 -33.11 -9.88
CA LEU A 241 21.13 -33.16 -10.85
C LEU A 241 20.65 -32.96 -12.30
N GLY A 242 19.40 -33.32 -12.61
CA GLY A 242 18.76 -33.03 -13.89
C GLY A 242 18.22 -31.60 -14.05
N SER A 243 18.34 -30.74 -13.03
CA SER A 243 17.89 -29.34 -13.09
C SER A 243 18.92 -28.45 -13.78
N LEU A 244 18.49 -27.35 -14.40
CA LEU A 244 19.40 -26.31 -14.89
C LEU A 244 19.92 -25.48 -13.71
N LEU A 245 21.14 -24.95 -13.82
CA LEU A 245 21.74 -24.12 -12.78
C LEU A 245 21.49 -22.64 -13.11
N ALA A 246 20.93 -21.90 -12.15
CA ALA A 246 20.77 -20.45 -12.23
C ALA A 246 21.73 -19.79 -11.25
N ILE A 247 22.80 -19.20 -11.76
CA ILE A 247 23.79 -18.47 -10.96
C ILE A 247 23.33 -17.02 -10.88
N ILE A 248 22.87 -16.60 -9.71
CA ILE A 248 22.41 -15.24 -9.44
C ILE A 248 23.55 -14.48 -8.75
N VAL A 249 23.87 -13.29 -9.24
CA VAL A 249 24.96 -12.46 -8.73
C VAL A 249 24.38 -11.11 -8.33
N ASP A 250 24.37 -10.85 -7.01
CA ASP A 250 24.04 -9.56 -6.41
C ASP A 250 25.30 -8.68 -6.38
N MET A 251 25.26 -7.59 -7.16
CA MET A 251 26.32 -6.59 -7.25
C MET A 251 25.81 -5.27 -6.64
N PRO A 252 26.11 -5.00 -5.36
CA PRO A 252 25.60 -3.81 -4.67
C PRO A 252 26.19 -2.52 -5.23
N VAL A 253 25.34 -1.56 -5.59
CA VAL A 253 25.74 -0.27 -6.16
C VAL A 253 26.39 0.61 -5.08
N VAL A 254 27.60 1.09 -5.37
CA VAL A 254 28.35 2.01 -4.51
C VAL A 254 28.17 3.43 -5.05
N GLY A 255 27.70 4.34 -4.19
CA GLY A 255 27.56 5.75 -4.54
C GLY A 255 28.91 6.48 -4.60
N PRO A 256 28.96 7.70 -5.15
CA PRO A 256 30.19 8.48 -5.34
C PRO A 256 31.01 8.70 -4.06
N ASP A 257 30.33 8.78 -2.90
CA ASP A 257 30.94 9.03 -1.59
C ASP A 257 31.41 7.73 -0.89
N GLY A 258 31.36 6.58 -1.58
CA GLY A 258 31.65 5.27 -1.00
C GLY A 258 30.54 4.71 -0.10
N GLY A 259 29.47 5.48 0.13
CA GLY A 259 28.25 5.01 0.78
C GLY A 259 27.42 4.15 -0.18
N GLY A 260 26.91 3.00 0.29
CA GLY A 260 26.02 2.16 -0.52
C GLY A 260 24.71 2.90 -0.81
N SER A 261 24.27 2.93 -2.08
CA SER A 261 23.02 3.59 -2.47
C SER A 261 21.77 2.80 -2.08
N GLY A 262 21.94 1.60 -1.52
CA GLY A 262 20.85 0.66 -1.22
C GLY A 262 20.32 -0.07 -2.46
N ALA A 263 20.70 0.35 -3.67
CA ALA A 263 20.40 -0.33 -4.91
C ALA A 263 21.40 -1.48 -5.18
N ALA A 264 20.93 -2.56 -5.78
CA ALA A 264 21.75 -3.70 -6.20
C ALA A 264 21.45 -4.04 -7.67
N ASP A 265 22.49 -4.25 -8.46
CA ASP A 265 22.38 -4.84 -9.78
C ASP A 265 22.42 -6.37 -9.64
N VAL A 266 21.26 -7.00 -9.77
CA VAL A 266 21.12 -8.46 -9.65
C VAL A 266 21.04 -9.07 -11.04
N ARG A 267 22.00 -9.94 -11.36
CA ARG A 267 22.04 -10.64 -12.66
C ARG A 267 21.91 -12.14 -12.48
N MET A 268 21.32 -12.81 -13.47
CA MET A 268 21.28 -14.27 -13.49
C MET A 268 21.93 -14.81 -14.75
N PHE A 269 22.72 -15.87 -14.56
CA PHE A 269 23.29 -16.69 -15.62
C PHE A 269 22.67 -18.08 -15.54
N LEU A 270 21.91 -18.45 -16.56
CA LEU A 270 21.28 -19.76 -16.67
C LEU A 270 22.16 -20.68 -17.52
N THR A 271 22.44 -21.89 -17.04
CA THR A 271 23.19 -22.87 -17.83
C THR A 271 22.29 -23.56 -18.86
N GLU A 272 22.83 -23.85 -20.04
CA GLU A 272 22.13 -24.66 -21.05
C GLU A 272 22.18 -26.18 -20.75
N ARG A 273 23.08 -26.59 -19.85
CA ARG A 273 23.27 -27.98 -19.42
C ARG A 273 22.85 -28.18 -17.96
N PRO A 274 22.37 -29.39 -17.60
CA PRO A 274 21.96 -29.71 -16.24
C PRO A 274 23.15 -29.76 -15.26
N VAL A 275 22.85 -29.61 -13.97
CA VAL A 275 23.81 -29.61 -12.86
C VAL A 275 24.72 -30.85 -12.87
N GLY A 276 24.19 -32.02 -13.25
CA GLY A 276 24.97 -33.24 -13.35
C GLY A 276 26.10 -33.17 -14.37
N ASP A 277 25.85 -32.60 -15.56
CA ASP A 277 26.87 -32.41 -16.60
C ASP A 277 27.96 -31.43 -16.15
N ILE A 278 27.56 -30.39 -15.40
CA ILE A 278 28.50 -29.46 -14.75
C ILE A 278 29.38 -30.23 -13.76
N GLY A 279 28.78 -31.10 -12.95
CA GLY A 279 29.53 -31.95 -12.01
C GLY A 279 30.53 -32.89 -12.68
N VAL A 280 30.21 -33.39 -13.86
CA VAL A 280 31.14 -34.19 -14.68
C VAL A 280 32.31 -33.34 -15.18
N ALA A 281 32.04 -32.17 -15.76
CA ALA A 281 33.08 -31.24 -16.22
C ALA A 281 33.99 -30.75 -15.08
N LEU A 282 33.43 -30.60 -13.88
CA LEU A 282 34.16 -30.25 -12.66
C LEU A 282 34.93 -31.43 -12.05
N GLY A 283 34.83 -32.65 -12.61
CA GLY A 283 35.52 -33.83 -12.13
C GLY A 283 35.06 -34.32 -10.75
N VAL A 284 33.81 -34.03 -10.38
CA VAL A 284 33.19 -34.46 -9.11
C VAL A 284 32.10 -35.51 -9.30
N LEU A 285 31.56 -35.64 -10.50
CA LEU A 285 30.64 -36.70 -10.90
C LEU A 285 31.18 -37.50 -12.08
N LEU A 286 30.67 -38.70 -12.27
CA LEU A 286 30.85 -39.54 -13.43
C LEU A 286 29.48 -39.75 -14.11
N PRO A 287 29.42 -39.80 -15.45
CA PRO A 287 28.19 -40.18 -16.15
C PRO A 287 27.80 -41.61 -15.77
N GLY A 288 26.51 -41.86 -15.56
CA GLY A 288 25.98 -43.17 -15.20
C GLY A 288 26.28 -44.22 -16.28
N ALA A 289 26.62 -45.44 -15.86
CA ALA A 289 26.98 -46.53 -16.76
C ALA A 289 25.78 -47.21 -17.46
N SER A 290 24.54 -46.95 -17.01
CA SER A 290 23.30 -47.42 -17.65
C SER A 290 22.12 -46.48 -17.36
N ASP A 291 21.09 -46.54 -18.22
CA ASP A 291 19.83 -45.79 -18.07
C ASP A 291 18.98 -46.24 -16.86
N GLU A 292 19.37 -47.30 -16.16
CA GLU A 292 18.62 -47.89 -15.02
C GLU A 292 18.90 -47.19 -13.67
N VAL A 293 19.93 -46.33 -13.59
CA VAL A 293 20.23 -45.57 -12.37
C VAL A 293 19.38 -44.30 -12.32
N ALA A 294 18.52 -44.18 -11.30
CA ALA A 294 17.58 -43.07 -11.14
C ALA A 294 18.22 -41.66 -11.16
N SER A 295 19.50 -41.54 -10.81
CA SER A 295 20.22 -40.26 -10.82
C SER A 295 20.95 -39.93 -12.13
N ARG A 296 21.20 -40.90 -13.04
CA ARG A 296 22.07 -40.77 -14.23
C ARG A 296 23.51 -40.30 -14.00
N TYR A 297 23.90 -40.00 -12.75
CA TYR A 297 25.24 -39.53 -12.37
C TYR A 297 25.68 -40.20 -11.07
N ALA A 298 26.97 -40.48 -10.94
CA ALA A 298 27.57 -41.06 -9.73
C ALA A 298 28.67 -40.16 -9.16
N PRO A 299 28.82 -40.01 -7.83
CA PRO A 299 29.92 -39.27 -7.23
C PRO A 299 31.28 -39.88 -7.59
N ALA A 300 32.25 -39.06 -7.97
CA ALA A 300 33.61 -39.52 -8.22
C ALA A 300 34.32 -39.81 -6.88
N ILE A 301 34.79 -41.05 -6.69
CA ILE A 301 35.52 -41.46 -5.47
C ILE A 301 36.87 -40.74 -5.37
N VAL A 302 37.52 -40.50 -6.51
CA VAL A 302 38.76 -39.73 -6.61
C VAL A 302 38.46 -38.45 -7.37
N LYS A 303 38.77 -37.30 -6.76
CA LYS A 303 38.61 -35.97 -7.35
C LYS A 303 39.41 -35.91 -8.66
N GLN A 304 38.74 -35.81 -9.79
CA GLN A 304 39.39 -35.69 -11.10
C GLN A 304 39.81 -34.22 -11.33
N PRO A 305 40.81 -33.96 -12.19
CA PRO A 305 41.09 -32.61 -12.64
C PRO A 305 39.84 -31.99 -13.31
N VAL A 306 39.75 -30.66 -13.28
CA VAL A 306 38.69 -29.94 -13.99
C VAL A 306 38.94 -30.08 -15.50
N ASP A 307 37.91 -30.43 -16.25
CA ASP A 307 37.93 -30.44 -17.71
C ASP A 307 37.60 -29.03 -18.23
N GLU A 308 38.63 -28.21 -18.44
CA GLU A 308 38.47 -26.83 -18.92
C GLU A 308 37.77 -26.75 -20.30
N PRO A 309 38.12 -27.57 -21.31
CA PRO A 309 37.36 -27.63 -22.56
C PRO A 309 35.87 -27.92 -22.34
N ALA A 310 35.52 -28.86 -21.45
CA ALA A 310 34.12 -29.16 -21.16
C ALA A 310 33.41 -27.99 -20.47
N LEU A 311 34.07 -27.27 -19.55
CA LEU A 311 33.50 -26.07 -18.93
C LEU A 311 33.23 -24.95 -19.95
N ARG A 312 34.15 -24.71 -20.89
CA ARG A 312 33.95 -23.74 -21.99
C ARG A 312 32.82 -24.14 -22.93
N ALA A 313 32.52 -25.44 -23.05
CA ALA A 313 31.41 -25.94 -23.85
C ALA A 313 30.03 -25.81 -23.15
N ILE A 314 30.00 -25.47 -21.85
CA ILE A 314 28.76 -25.20 -21.11
C ILE A 314 28.43 -23.72 -21.30
N ARG A 315 27.59 -23.45 -22.31
CA ARG A 315 27.07 -22.11 -22.59
C ARG A 315 26.15 -21.64 -21.46
N ILE A 316 26.17 -20.34 -21.23
CA ILE A 316 25.28 -19.67 -20.28
C ILE A 316 24.52 -18.56 -20.98
N GLU A 317 23.31 -18.35 -20.50
CA GLU A 317 22.44 -17.29 -20.96
C GLU A 317 22.24 -16.27 -19.84
N LEU A 318 22.53 -15.01 -20.14
CA LEU A 318 22.27 -13.91 -19.23
C LEU A 318 20.77 -13.60 -19.25
N ALA A 319 20.18 -13.42 -18.08
CA ALA A 319 18.77 -13.08 -17.93
C ALA A 319 18.58 -11.94 -16.92
N GLN A 320 17.54 -11.14 -17.16
CA GLN A 320 17.12 -10.11 -16.23
C GLN A 320 16.44 -10.76 -15.03
N VAL A 321 16.70 -10.24 -13.83
CA VAL A 321 16.07 -10.70 -12.60
C VAL A 321 15.16 -9.61 -12.04
N HIS A 322 13.95 -10.03 -11.68
CA HIS A 322 13.00 -9.25 -10.89
C HIS A 322 12.74 -9.97 -9.58
N VAL A 323 12.73 -9.22 -8.50
CA VAL A 323 12.23 -9.71 -7.21
C VAL A 323 10.72 -9.76 -7.30
N ALA A 324 10.15 -10.90 -6.87
CA ALA A 324 8.71 -11.10 -6.79
C ALA A 324 8.07 -10.02 -5.92
N PHE A 325 6.85 -9.62 -6.28
CA PHE A 325 6.12 -8.64 -5.51
C PHE A 325 5.68 -9.24 -4.16
N ASP A 326 6.19 -8.65 -3.08
CA ASP A 326 5.95 -9.00 -1.69
C ASP A 326 5.56 -7.74 -0.88
N PRO A 327 5.08 -7.87 0.38
CA PRO A 327 4.64 -6.74 1.19
C PRO A 327 5.72 -5.70 1.46
N ASP A 328 7.00 -6.11 1.52
CA ASP A 328 8.12 -5.20 1.71
C ASP A 328 8.36 -4.36 0.45
N ARG A 329 8.28 -4.99 -0.74
CA ARG A 329 8.41 -4.30 -2.03
C ARG A 329 7.22 -3.39 -2.29
N ALA A 330 6.03 -3.80 -1.87
CA ALA A 330 4.82 -2.98 -1.91
C ALA A 330 5.00 -1.68 -1.11
N ALA A 331 5.49 -1.77 0.13
CA ALA A 331 5.77 -0.60 0.95
C ALA A 331 6.85 0.30 0.33
N GLU A 332 7.95 -0.29 -0.15
CA GLU A 332 9.06 0.44 -0.78
C GLU A 332 8.61 1.23 -2.01
N LEU A 333 7.85 0.60 -2.92
CA LEU A 333 7.33 1.26 -4.12
C LEU A 333 6.26 2.31 -3.80
N ALA A 334 5.54 2.15 -2.69
CA ALA A 334 4.61 3.15 -2.18
C ALA A 334 5.31 4.31 -1.43
N GLY A 335 6.62 4.25 -1.21
CA GLY A 335 7.39 5.26 -0.48
C GLY A 335 7.24 5.15 1.06
N PHE A 336 6.86 3.99 1.57
CA PHE A 336 6.67 3.72 2.99
C PHE A 336 7.61 2.61 3.50
N ARG A 337 7.66 2.45 4.83
CA ARG A 337 8.21 1.25 5.47
C ARG A 337 7.10 0.24 5.69
N ARG A 338 7.44 -1.05 5.68
CA ARG A 338 6.49 -2.12 6.00
C ARG A 338 5.85 -1.87 7.36
N ASP A 339 4.52 -1.89 7.39
CA ASP A 339 3.74 -1.78 8.63
C ASP A 339 3.30 -3.18 9.08
N PRO A 340 3.92 -3.77 10.14
CA PRO A 340 3.63 -5.13 10.56
C PRO A 340 2.44 -5.22 11.53
N ARG A 341 1.79 -4.09 11.88
CA ARG A 341 0.67 -4.07 12.83
C ARG A 341 -0.46 -4.97 12.34
N GLN A 342 -1.07 -5.71 13.26
CA GLN A 342 -2.25 -6.53 12.96
C GLN A 342 -3.49 -5.65 12.90
N ALA A 343 -4.18 -5.65 11.76
CA ALA A 343 -5.40 -4.90 11.51
C ALA A 343 -6.57 -5.83 11.26
N VAL A 344 -7.67 -5.62 11.98
CA VAL A 344 -8.92 -6.35 11.77
C VAL A 344 -9.87 -5.47 10.96
N LEU A 345 -10.22 -5.90 9.76
CA LEU A 345 -11.28 -5.29 8.97
C LEU A 345 -12.64 -5.87 9.37
N VAL A 346 -13.55 -5.03 9.84
CA VAL A 346 -14.95 -5.40 10.07
C VAL A 346 -15.80 -4.83 8.95
N GLY A 347 -16.37 -5.69 8.12
CA GLY A 347 -17.14 -5.32 6.94
C GLY A 347 -16.32 -5.37 5.65
N ALA A 348 -16.54 -6.39 4.85
CA ALA A 348 -15.94 -6.62 3.54
C ALA A 348 -16.85 -6.09 2.41
N GLY A 349 -17.55 -4.98 2.64
CA GLY A 349 -18.43 -4.34 1.66
C GLY A 349 -17.67 -3.56 0.59
N ALA A 350 -18.37 -2.66 -0.11
CA ALA A 350 -17.78 -1.81 -1.15
C ALA A 350 -16.53 -1.06 -0.65
N ILE A 351 -16.68 -0.20 0.36
CA ILE A 351 -15.56 0.57 0.92
C ILE A 351 -14.50 -0.32 1.57
N GLY A 352 -14.90 -1.34 2.35
CA GLY A 352 -13.96 -2.23 3.04
C GLY A 352 -13.06 -3.01 2.08
N SER A 353 -13.62 -3.51 0.98
CA SER A 353 -12.87 -4.25 -0.04
C SER A 353 -11.85 -3.37 -0.78
N HIS A 354 -12.23 -2.13 -1.12
CA HIS A 354 -11.34 -1.15 -1.74
C HIS A 354 -10.24 -0.67 -0.77
N LEU A 355 -10.60 -0.34 0.47
CA LEU A 355 -9.64 0.07 1.52
C LEU A 355 -8.57 -1.00 1.75
N ALA A 356 -9.01 -2.25 1.95
CA ALA A 356 -8.09 -3.35 2.19
C ALA A 356 -7.18 -3.59 0.98
N GLU A 357 -7.71 -3.54 -0.25
CA GLU A 357 -6.90 -3.73 -1.44
C GLU A 357 -5.84 -2.63 -1.62
N SER A 358 -6.20 -1.36 -1.46
CA SER A 358 -5.24 -0.25 -1.53
C SER A 358 -4.15 -0.38 -0.47
N LEU A 359 -4.53 -0.56 0.80
CA LEU A 359 -3.57 -0.63 1.90
C LEU A 359 -2.68 -1.89 1.83
N VAL A 360 -3.19 -3.01 1.34
CA VAL A 360 -2.37 -4.21 1.07
C VAL A 360 -1.36 -3.94 -0.04
N ARG A 361 -1.74 -3.28 -1.13
CA ARG A 361 -0.84 -2.89 -2.23
C ARG A 361 0.20 -1.84 -1.83
N GLU A 362 -0.06 -1.11 -0.76
CA GLU A 362 0.89 -0.18 -0.12
C GLU A 362 1.76 -0.87 0.94
N GLY A 363 1.67 -2.19 1.10
CA GLY A 363 2.45 -2.94 2.09
C GLY A 363 2.07 -2.57 3.53
N ARG A 364 0.82 -2.21 3.80
CA ARG A 364 0.34 -1.85 5.14
C ARG A 364 -0.42 -3.00 5.81
N PHE A 365 -0.12 -3.19 7.09
CA PHE A 365 -0.73 -4.13 8.02
C PHE A 365 -0.57 -5.62 7.67
N VAL A 366 -0.81 -6.45 8.68
CA VAL A 366 -1.19 -7.85 8.52
C VAL A 366 -2.66 -7.95 8.86
N TRP A 367 -3.45 -8.60 8.03
CA TRP A 367 -4.89 -8.47 8.02
C TRP A 367 -5.62 -9.69 8.56
N ASP A 368 -6.71 -9.41 9.25
CA ASP A 368 -7.78 -10.35 9.50
C ASP A 368 -9.12 -9.72 9.07
N ILE A 369 -10.07 -10.52 8.58
CA ILE A 369 -11.33 -10.01 8.03
C ILE A 369 -12.53 -10.64 8.74
N VAL A 370 -13.47 -9.81 9.16
CA VAL A 370 -14.73 -10.21 9.79
C VAL A 370 -15.91 -9.69 8.97
N ASP A 371 -16.65 -10.59 8.33
CA ASP A 371 -17.86 -10.28 7.56
C ASP A 371 -18.68 -11.56 7.34
N ASP A 372 -20.00 -11.50 7.58
CA ASP A 372 -20.93 -12.63 7.45
C ASP A 372 -21.67 -12.69 6.11
N ASP A 373 -21.49 -11.69 5.25
CA ASP A 373 -22.25 -11.57 4.02
C ASP A 373 -21.68 -12.43 2.88
N HIS A 374 -22.57 -12.85 1.98
CA HIS A 374 -22.21 -13.47 0.71
C HIS A 374 -22.16 -12.43 -0.39
N LEU A 375 -21.27 -12.63 -1.37
CA LEU A 375 -21.21 -11.79 -2.55
C LEU A 375 -22.41 -12.08 -3.46
N LEU A 376 -23.24 -11.08 -3.72
CA LEU A 376 -24.38 -11.16 -4.63
C LEU A 376 -24.12 -10.32 -5.90
N PRO A 377 -24.80 -10.60 -7.04
CA PRO A 377 -24.50 -9.93 -8.31
C PRO A 377 -24.54 -8.39 -8.27
N HIS A 378 -25.42 -7.80 -7.46
CA HIS A 378 -25.50 -6.34 -7.32
C HIS A 378 -24.28 -5.72 -6.62
N ASN A 379 -23.48 -6.51 -5.90
CA ASN A 379 -22.24 -6.04 -5.29
C ASN A 379 -21.13 -5.84 -6.32
N LEU A 380 -21.13 -6.61 -7.42
CA LEU A 380 -20.12 -6.51 -8.50
C LEU A 380 -20.06 -5.11 -9.12
N ALA A 381 -21.13 -4.32 -9.00
CA ALA A 381 -21.17 -2.95 -9.47
C ALA A 381 -20.23 -2.00 -8.71
N ARG A 382 -19.72 -2.38 -7.52
CA ARG A 382 -18.87 -1.52 -6.68
C ARG A 382 -17.99 -2.23 -5.66
N HIS A 383 -17.72 -3.50 -5.86
CA HIS A 383 -16.88 -4.33 -5.00
C HIS A 383 -15.71 -4.82 -5.82
N THR A 384 -14.54 -4.93 -5.21
CA THR A 384 -13.33 -5.41 -5.91
C THR A 384 -13.37 -6.89 -6.33
N LEU A 385 -14.32 -7.70 -5.83
CA LEU A 385 -14.48 -9.10 -6.21
C LEU A 385 -15.14 -9.25 -7.57
N SER A 386 -14.97 -10.43 -8.17
CA SER A 386 -15.34 -10.70 -9.55
C SER A 386 -16.48 -11.72 -9.68
N TYR A 387 -17.00 -11.91 -10.90
CA TYR A 387 -18.13 -12.82 -11.13
C TYR A 387 -17.90 -14.27 -10.63
N PRO A 388 -16.70 -14.87 -10.77
CA PRO A 388 -16.39 -16.18 -10.17
C PRO A 388 -16.59 -16.27 -8.65
N ASP A 389 -16.61 -15.14 -7.95
CA ASP A 389 -16.77 -15.10 -6.49
C ASP A 389 -18.23 -15.01 -6.04
N VAL A 390 -19.19 -14.86 -6.98
CA VAL A 390 -20.62 -14.75 -6.66
C VAL A 390 -21.10 -16.01 -5.92
N GLY A 391 -21.77 -15.81 -4.79
CA GLY A 391 -22.24 -16.87 -3.91
C GLY A 391 -21.22 -17.33 -2.87
N ARG A 392 -19.97 -16.84 -2.90
CA ARG A 392 -18.99 -17.07 -1.83
C ARG A 392 -19.17 -16.05 -0.69
N LEU A 393 -18.70 -16.40 0.50
CA LEU A 393 -18.56 -15.44 1.61
C LEU A 393 -17.58 -14.34 1.21
N LYS A 394 -17.98 -13.07 1.37
CA LYS A 394 -17.17 -11.90 0.96
C LYS A 394 -15.80 -11.92 1.64
N ALA A 395 -15.74 -12.16 2.94
CA ALA A 395 -14.47 -12.20 3.68
C ALA A 395 -13.52 -13.28 3.14
N SER A 396 -14.04 -14.46 2.82
CA SER A 396 -13.24 -15.59 2.31
C SER A 396 -12.72 -15.32 0.90
N ALA A 397 -13.58 -14.85 0.00
CA ALA A 397 -13.19 -14.49 -1.36
C ALA A 397 -12.22 -13.28 -1.39
N LEU A 398 -12.44 -12.28 -0.51
CA LEU A 398 -11.55 -11.13 -0.38
C LEU A 398 -10.18 -11.55 0.16
N LYS A 399 -10.11 -12.48 1.13
CA LYS A 399 -8.84 -13.07 1.58
C LYS A 399 -8.04 -13.65 0.41
N ASP A 400 -8.67 -14.45 -0.43
CA ASP A 400 -8.00 -15.07 -1.58
C ASP A 400 -7.52 -14.02 -2.58
N ARG A 401 -8.37 -13.01 -2.87
CA ARG A 401 -8.02 -11.89 -3.74
C ARG A 401 -6.82 -11.10 -3.23
N LEU A 402 -6.82 -10.72 -1.94
CA LEU A 402 -5.77 -9.90 -1.34
C LEU A 402 -4.44 -10.67 -1.22
N ASN A 403 -4.49 -11.95 -0.85
CA ASN A 403 -3.28 -12.79 -0.84
C ASN A 403 -2.76 -13.04 -2.27
N GLY A 404 -3.65 -13.12 -3.27
CA GLY A 404 -3.31 -13.26 -4.68
C GLY A 404 -2.65 -12.02 -5.33
N ILE A 405 -2.53 -10.90 -4.61
CA ILE A 405 -1.74 -9.73 -5.04
C ILE A 405 -0.25 -10.07 -5.04
N PHE A 406 0.19 -10.95 -4.15
CA PHE A 406 1.58 -11.33 -3.98
C PHE A 406 1.89 -12.68 -4.62
N ALA A 407 3.18 -12.96 -4.82
CA ALA A 407 3.59 -14.26 -5.32
C ALA A 407 3.15 -15.39 -4.38
N PRO A 408 2.81 -16.59 -4.88
CA PRO A 408 2.35 -17.73 -4.05
C PRO A 408 3.33 -18.18 -2.95
N THR A 409 4.61 -17.83 -3.07
CA THR A 409 5.66 -18.10 -2.08
C THR A 409 5.65 -17.12 -0.91
N THR A 410 4.90 -16.03 -1.01
CA THR A 410 4.78 -14.99 0.01
C THR A 410 3.89 -15.49 1.14
N PRO A 411 4.29 -15.34 2.42
CA PRO A 411 3.39 -15.59 3.54
C PRO A 411 2.07 -14.78 3.38
N PRO A 412 0.91 -15.38 3.69
CA PRO A 412 -0.37 -14.72 3.48
C PRO A 412 -0.46 -13.45 4.35
N VAL A 413 -0.80 -12.32 3.71
CA VAL A 413 -1.04 -11.05 4.41
C VAL A 413 -2.39 -11.06 5.12
N VAL A 414 -3.38 -11.74 4.57
CA VAL A 414 -4.65 -12.01 5.25
C VAL A 414 -4.58 -13.37 5.90
N ARG A 415 -4.40 -13.38 7.22
CA ARG A 415 -4.21 -14.59 8.02
C ARG A 415 -5.52 -15.34 8.23
N THR A 416 -6.45 -14.70 8.94
CA THR A 416 -7.71 -15.30 9.38
C THR A 416 -8.90 -14.56 8.81
N VAL A 417 -9.97 -15.32 8.57
CA VAL A 417 -11.29 -14.82 8.21
C VAL A 417 -12.30 -15.39 9.20
N LEU A 418 -13.19 -14.54 9.73
CA LEU A 418 -14.33 -14.97 10.52
C LEU A 418 -15.63 -14.57 9.80
N ALA A 419 -16.42 -15.59 9.45
CA ALA A 419 -17.72 -15.42 8.80
C ALA A 419 -18.82 -15.17 9.84
N CYS A 420 -18.76 -14.05 10.55
CA CYS A 420 -19.70 -13.77 11.63
C CYS A 420 -20.09 -12.29 11.75
N ASN A 421 -21.30 -12.07 12.26
CA ASN A 421 -21.77 -10.74 12.60
C ASN A 421 -21.15 -10.28 13.93
N VAL A 422 -20.45 -9.15 13.97
CA VAL A 422 -19.80 -8.66 15.20
C VAL A 422 -20.79 -8.41 16.35
N LEU A 423 -22.05 -8.07 16.05
CA LEU A 423 -23.08 -7.88 17.08
C LEU A 423 -23.67 -9.18 17.61
N ARG A 424 -23.55 -10.26 16.82
CA ARG A 424 -24.17 -11.57 17.08
C ARG A 424 -23.23 -12.67 16.57
N PRO A 425 -22.06 -12.85 17.20
CA PRO A 425 -21.02 -13.72 16.66
C PRO A 425 -21.35 -15.22 16.76
N GLY A 426 -22.37 -15.59 17.53
CA GLY A 426 -22.80 -16.99 17.65
C GLY A 426 -21.68 -17.88 18.18
N GLU A 427 -21.41 -18.99 17.49
CA GLU A 427 -20.32 -19.90 17.83
C GLU A 427 -18.92 -19.29 17.68
N HIS A 428 -18.78 -18.21 16.89
CA HIS A 428 -17.51 -17.51 16.69
C HIS A 428 -17.19 -16.49 17.79
N ALA A 429 -17.99 -16.40 18.86
CA ALA A 429 -17.82 -15.38 19.91
C ALA A 429 -16.42 -15.36 20.54
N GLU A 430 -15.86 -16.54 20.85
CA GLU A 430 -14.53 -16.63 21.47
C GLU A 430 -13.40 -16.34 20.47
N ALA A 431 -13.54 -16.84 19.24
CA ALA A 431 -12.60 -16.57 18.16
C ALA A 431 -12.55 -15.08 17.81
N LEU A 432 -13.72 -14.43 17.72
CA LEU A 432 -13.83 -12.99 17.49
C LEU A 432 -13.19 -12.20 18.64
N ARG A 433 -13.45 -12.58 19.90
CA ARG A 433 -12.85 -11.90 21.06
C ARG A 433 -11.33 -11.99 21.04
N SER A 434 -10.78 -13.16 20.75
CA SER A 434 -9.33 -13.38 20.67
C SER A 434 -8.71 -12.54 19.55
N LEU A 435 -9.32 -12.59 18.37
CA LEU A 435 -8.89 -11.85 17.19
C LEU A 435 -8.89 -10.33 17.40
N LEU A 436 -9.93 -9.79 18.03
CA LEU A 436 -10.01 -8.36 18.36
C LEU A 436 -9.05 -7.95 19.50
N ALA A 437 -8.66 -8.88 20.38
CA ALA A 437 -7.73 -8.61 21.47
C ALA A 437 -6.26 -8.60 21.01
N GLU A 438 -5.91 -9.40 20.00
CA GLU A 438 -4.57 -9.44 19.38
C GLU A 438 -4.33 -8.28 18.41
N ALA A 439 -5.40 -7.66 17.92
CA ALA A 439 -5.34 -6.55 16.97
C ALA A 439 -4.62 -5.33 17.55
N ALA A 440 -3.76 -4.72 16.72
CA ALA A 440 -3.24 -3.38 16.98
C ALA A 440 -4.23 -2.31 16.47
N VAL A 441 -4.96 -2.61 15.40
CA VAL A 441 -5.94 -1.70 14.78
C VAL A 441 -7.23 -2.47 14.45
N ILE A 442 -8.39 -1.87 14.73
CA ILE A 442 -9.69 -2.37 14.28
C ILE A 442 -10.30 -1.32 13.35
N LEU A 443 -10.58 -1.73 12.12
CA LEU A 443 -11.11 -0.89 11.05
C LEU A 443 -12.58 -1.25 10.80
N ASP A 444 -13.49 -0.37 11.17
CA ASP A 444 -14.91 -0.49 10.87
C ASP A 444 -15.22 0.06 9.46
N ALA A 445 -15.61 -0.84 8.58
CA ALA A 445 -16.12 -0.58 7.24
C ALA A 445 -17.50 -1.25 7.03
N SER A 446 -18.21 -1.56 8.12
CA SER A 446 -19.48 -2.30 8.13
C SER A 446 -20.67 -1.51 7.63
N ALA A 447 -20.55 -0.16 7.54
CA ALA A 447 -21.65 0.76 7.28
C ALA A 447 -22.84 0.62 8.25
N SER A 448 -22.59 0.15 9.48
CA SER A 448 -23.61 -0.06 10.51
C SER A 448 -23.30 0.76 11.76
N VAL A 449 -24.13 1.76 12.07
CA VAL A 449 -24.03 2.57 13.30
C VAL A 449 -24.01 1.69 14.56
N ALA A 450 -24.78 0.60 14.56
CA ALA A 450 -24.80 -0.33 15.69
C ALA A 450 -23.47 -1.08 15.85
N ALA A 451 -22.85 -1.50 14.73
CA ALA A 451 -21.54 -2.15 14.76
C ALA A 451 -20.45 -1.16 15.17
N ALA A 452 -20.42 0.05 14.60
CA ALA A 452 -19.49 1.12 14.97
C ALA A 452 -19.49 1.40 16.47
N ARG A 453 -20.68 1.59 17.04
CA ARG A 453 -20.88 1.83 18.47
C ARG A 453 -20.47 0.63 19.32
N HIS A 454 -20.79 -0.59 18.89
CA HIS A 454 -20.38 -1.80 19.58
C HIS A 454 -18.85 -1.93 19.62
N LEU A 455 -18.18 -1.75 18.48
CA LEU A 455 -16.72 -1.83 18.36
C LEU A 455 -16.02 -0.74 19.18
N SER A 456 -16.57 0.48 19.20
CA SER A 456 -16.07 1.58 20.04
C SER A 456 -16.15 1.25 21.53
N ASP A 457 -17.21 0.56 21.97
CA ASP A 457 -17.41 0.18 23.37
C ASP A 457 -16.58 -1.02 23.81
N LEU A 458 -15.98 -1.76 22.89
CA LEU A 458 -15.12 -2.89 23.25
C LEU A 458 -13.90 -2.41 24.04
N GLY A 459 -13.57 -3.17 25.08
CA GLY A 459 -12.32 -3.01 25.82
C GLY A 459 -11.09 -3.37 24.97
N GLY A 460 -9.91 -3.27 25.58
CA GLY A 460 -8.65 -3.61 24.94
C GLY A 460 -7.96 -2.41 24.28
N ALA A 461 -6.69 -2.62 23.93
CA ALA A 461 -5.76 -1.56 23.52
C ALA A 461 -5.77 -1.25 22.02
N ALA A 462 -6.39 -2.09 21.18
CA ALA A 462 -6.44 -1.87 19.74
C ALA A 462 -6.95 -0.47 19.40
N ARG A 463 -6.35 0.24 18.46
CA ARG A 463 -6.85 1.54 18.04
C ARG A 463 -7.99 1.36 17.05
N ARG A 464 -9.11 2.05 17.23
CA ARG A 464 -10.28 1.94 16.35
C ARG A 464 -10.32 3.07 15.32
N ALA A 465 -10.65 2.71 14.09
CA ALA A 465 -11.00 3.66 13.05
C ALA A 465 -12.28 3.20 12.34
N SER A 466 -13.01 4.13 11.73
CA SER A 466 -14.22 3.88 10.97
C SER A 466 -14.17 4.63 9.66
N ALA A 467 -14.59 3.99 8.57
CA ALA A 467 -14.70 4.60 7.25
C ALA A 467 -16.05 4.27 6.61
N PHE A 468 -16.76 5.28 6.12
CA PHE A 468 -18.07 5.10 5.49
C PHE A 468 -18.36 6.19 4.46
N PHE A 469 -19.18 5.85 3.46
CA PHE A 469 -19.76 6.84 2.56
C PHE A 469 -20.94 7.54 3.20
N ASN A 470 -21.16 8.80 2.82
CA ASN A 470 -22.42 9.45 3.11
C ASN A 470 -23.58 8.78 2.32
N PRO A 471 -24.84 9.08 2.65
CA PRO A 471 -26.01 8.47 2.01
C PRO A 471 -26.08 8.65 0.48
N SER A 472 -25.67 9.80 -0.06
CA SER A 472 -25.64 10.04 -1.51
C SER A 472 -24.43 9.41 -2.21
N GLY A 473 -23.47 8.88 -1.45
CA GLY A 473 -22.22 8.33 -1.96
C GLY A 473 -21.29 9.37 -2.57
N GLU A 474 -21.48 10.66 -2.30
CA GLU A 474 -20.70 11.80 -2.81
C GLU A 474 -19.58 12.23 -1.88
N SER A 475 -19.50 11.63 -0.69
CA SER A 475 -18.41 11.89 0.24
C SER A 475 -18.06 10.66 1.03
N VAL A 476 -16.84 10.66 1.55
CA VAL A 476 -16.34 9.64 2.48
C VAL A 476 -15.90 10.31 3.77
N VAL A 477 -16.22 9.64 4.87
CA VAL A 477 -15.85 10.06 6.22
C VAL A 477 -14.91 9.01 6.79
N VAL A 478 -13.80 9.46 7.37
CA VAL A 478 -12.88 8.64 8.14
C VAL A 478 -12.75 9.22 9.55
N LEU A 479 -13.04 8.39 10.54
CA LEU A 479 -12.89 8.70 11.96
C LEU A 479 -11.77 7.82 12.51
N VAL A 480 -10.78 8.41 13.19
CA VAL A 480 -9.68 7.67 13.82
C VAL A 480 -9.58 8.12 15.26
N GLU A 481 -9.78 7.20 16.20
CA GLU A 481 -9.73 7.51 17.63
C GLU A 481 -8.30 7.82 18.09
N ALA A 482 -8.15 8.43 19.26
CA ALA A 482 -6.82 8.69 19.83
C ALA A 482 -6.09 7.36 20.11
N GLU A 483 -4.77 7.31 19.99
CA GLU A 483 -4.02 6.06 20.24
C GLU A 483 -4.21 5.53 21.67
N ASP A 484 -4.31 6.43 22.65
CA ASP A 484 -4.62 6.11 24.05
C ASP A 484 -6.13 5.90 24.32
N ARG A 485 -6.96 6.06 23.28
CA ARG A 485 -8.43 5.98 23.30
C ARG A 485 -9.08 7.01 24.24
N SER A 486 -8.40 8.10 24.57
CA SER A 486 -8.95 9.23 25.36
C SER A 486 -10.13 9.92 24.66
N VAL A 487 -10.11 9.94 23.33
CA VAL A 487 -11.23 10.31 22.46
C VAL A 487 -11.57 9.09 21.62
N SER A 488 -12.72 8.47 21.90
CA SER A 488 -13.20 7.23 21.25
C SER A 488 -13.95 7.51 19.94
N LEU A 489 -14.22 6.47 19.15
CA LEU A 489 -15.07 6.62 17.96
C LEU A 489 -16.48 7.17 18.25
N ARG A 490 -17.06 6.91 19.43
CA ARG A 490 -18.34 7.52 19.84
C ARG A 490 -18.24 9.02 20.03
N ASP A 491 -17.14 9.47 20.60
CA ASP A 491 -16.87 10.89 20.83
C ASP A 491 -16.67 11.60 19.47
N LEU A 492 -15.93 10.96 18.56
CA LEU A 492 -15.75 11.45 17.19
C LEU A 492 -17.04 11.45 16.38
N GLU A 493 -17.91 10.44 16.52
CA GLU A 493 -19.23 10.43 15.89
C GLU A 493 -20.07 11.64 16.33
N ALA A 494 -20.10 11.94 17.64
CA ALA A 494 -20.82 13.09 18.18
C ALA A 494 -20.23 14.43 17.69
N GLN A 495 -18.91 14.57 17.70
CA GLN A 495 -18.23 15.76 17.19
C GLN A 495 -18.38 15.92 15.67
N TYR A 496 -18.40 14.83 14.92
CA TYR A 496 -18.72 14.81 13.49
C TYR A 496 -20.13 15.35 13.22
N TYR A 497 -21.15 14.89 13.96
CA TYR A 497 -22.49 15.49 13.83
C TYR A 497 -22.49 16.98 14.20
N GLY A 498 -21.75 17.37 15.24
CA GLY A 498 -21.55 18.78 15.59
C GLY A 498 -20.95 19.58 14.43
N ALA A 499 -19.93 19.05 13.75
CA ALA A 499 -19.34 19.65 12.57
C ALA A 499 -20.36 19.75 11.42
N VAL A 500 -21.13 18.68 11.15
CA VAL A 500 -22.19 18.69 10.14
C VAL A 500 -23.23 19.77 10.43
N LEU A 501 -23.60 20.01 11.69
CA LEU A 501 -24.58 21.04 12.07
C LEU A 501 -24.03 22.48 11.97
N ARG A 502 -22.73 22.68 12.19
CA ARG A 502 -22.10 24.01 12.24
C ARG A 502 -21.51 24.47 10.91
N LEU A 503 -20.87 23.58 10.16
CA LEU A 503 -20.12 23.94 8.95
C LEU A 503 -21.04 24.10 7.73
N PRO A 504 -21.04 25.26 7.04
CA PRO A 504 -21.88 25.47 5.85
C PRO A 504 -21.61 24.46 4.72
N ALA A 505 -20.34 24.11 4.49
CA ALA A 505 -19.96 23.12 3.46
C ALA A 505 -20.61 21.74 3.66
N LEU A 506 -21.01 21.40 4.90
CA LEU A 506 -21.63 20.13 5.24
C LEU A 506 -23.16 20.19 5.32
N GLU A 507 -23.80 21.29 4.89
CA GLU A 507 -25.24 21.49 5.04
C GLU A 507 -26.09 20.38 4.41
N ARG A 508 -25.68 19.88 3.24
CA ARG A 508 -26.37 18.80 2.52
C ARG A 508 -25.68 17.44 2.65
N HIS A 509 -24.64 17.34 3.48
CA HIS A 509 -23.76 16.17 3.55
C HIS A 509 -24.49 14.85 3.86
N LEU A 510 -25.48 14.89 4.75
CA LEU A 510 -26.29 13.70 5.11
C LEU A 510 -27.69 13.71 4.46
N SER A 511 -27.97 14.66 3.57
CA SER A 511 -29.21 14.67 2.80
C SER A 511 -29.17 13.55 1.76
N ALA A 512 -30.11 12.62 1.80
CA ALA A 512 -30.22 11.61 0.75
C ALA A 512 -30.69 12.27 -0.56
N VAL A 513 -29.79 12.37 -1.54
CA VAL A 513 -30.13 12.79 -2.90
C VAL A 513 -30.21 11.52 -3.76
N GLY A 514 -31.42 11.02 -4.03
CA GLY A 514 -31.63 9.94 -5.01
C GLY A 514 -32.66 8.87 -4.64
N GLU A 515 -33.15 8.18 -5.68
CA GLU A 515 -34.05 7.02 -5.56
C GLU A 515 -33.30 5.80 -5.00
N ARG A 516 -33.80 5.26 -3.90
CA ARG A 516 -33.41 3.96 -3.34
C ARG A 516 -33.79 2.83 -4.31
N PHE A 517 -32.82 2.08 -4.82
CA PHE A 517 -33.11 0.94 -5.71
C PHE A 517 -33.27 -0.34 -4.90
N ALA A 518 -34.48 -0.91 -4.93
CA ALA A 518 -34.75 -2.21 -4.32
C ALA A 518 -34.34 -3.31 -5.31
N TYR A 519 -33.24 -4.02 -5.02
CA TYR A 519 -32.79 -5.15 -5.83
C TYR A 519 -33.70 -6.38 -5.66
N THR A 520 -34.38 -6.48 -4.51
CA THR A 520 -35.44 -7.46 -4.24
C THR A 520 -36.59 -6.79 -3.46
N GLY A 521 -37.77 -7.41 -3.42
CA GLY A 521 -38.96 -6.91 -2.70
C GLY A 521 -38.83 -6.84 -1.16
N ALA A 522 -37.64 -7.08 -0.60
CA ALA A 522 -37.37 -6.94 0.83
C ALA A 522 -36.80 -5.54 1.13
N CYS A 523 -37.38 -4.84 2.12
CA CYS A 523 -36.98 -3.49 2.54
C CYS A 523 -35.49 -3.35 2.99
N ARG A 524 -34.75 -4.46 3.13
CA ARG A 524 -33.31 -4.49 3.47
C ARG A 524 -32.39 -4.64 2.25
N ALA A 525 -32.93 -4.87 1.04
CA ALA A 525 -32.18 -4.98 -0.21
C ALA A 525 -32.12 -3.64 -0.97
N VAL A 526 -32.07 -2.54 -0.23
CA VAL A 526 -31.95 -1.20 -0.79
C VAL A 526 -30.47 -0.86 -0.85
N THR A 527 -29.94 -0.78 -2.06
CA THR A 527 -28.58 -0.31 -2.29
C THR A 527 -28.59 1.15 -2.71
N ASN A 528 -27.70 1.96 -2.13
CA ASN A 528 -27.43 3.29 -2.68
C ASN A 528 -26.85 3.13 -4.10
N ARG A 529 -27.27 4.01 -5.01
CA ARG A 529 -26.73 4.07 -6.37
C ARG A 529 -25.44 4.87 -6.33
N ILE A 530 -24.31 4.18 -6.18
CA ILE A 530 -22.97 4.78 -6.20
C ILE A 530 -22.24 4.20 -7.41
N PRO A 531 -21.84 5.02 -8.40
CA PRO A 531 -20.99 4.57 -9.50
C PRO A 531 -19.65 4.01 -8.99
N GLU A 532 -19.10 3.00 -9.67
CA GLU A 532 -17.83 2.41 -9.24
C GLU A 532 -16.67 3.41 -9.24
N SER A 533 -16.58 4.29 -10.25
CA SER A 533 -15.54 5.33 -10.28
C SER A 533 -15.56 6.21 -9.02
N ARG A 534 -16.76 6.49 -8.50
CA ARG A 534 -16.95 7.26 -7.27
C ARG A 534 -16.60 6.44 -6.04
N ALA A 535 -17.04 5.19 -5.96
CA ALA A 535 -16.70 4.29 -4.86
C ALA A 535 -15.18 4.06 -4.76
N ALA A 536 -14.51 3.83 -5.89
CA ALA A 536 -13.07 3.66 -5.97
C ALA A 536 -12.31 4.95 -5.58
N LEU A 537 -12.66 6.10 -6.15
CA LEU A 537 -12.02 7.38 -5.84
C LEU A 537 -12.13 7.74 -4.35
N LEU A 538 -13.35 7.68 -3.80
CA LEU A 538 -13.58 7.98 -2.40
C LEU A 538 -12.90 6.95 -1.47
N SER A 539 -12.89 5.67 -1.82
CA SER A 539 -12.16 4.66 -1.03
C SER A 539 -10.66 4.86 -1.06
N ALA A 540 -10.09 5.29 -2.19
CA ALA A 540 -8.67 5.62 -2.30
C ALA A 540 -8.30 6.84 -1.43
N LEU A 541 -9.13 7.89 -1.42
CA LEU A 541 -8.97 9.03 -0.52
C LEU A 541 -9.06 8.61 0.95
N ALA A 542 -10.00 7.73 1.28
CA ALA A 542 -10.12 7.17 2.62
C ALA A 542 -8.92 6.31 3.02
N ALA A 543 -8.37 5.48 2.12
CA ALA A 543 -7.16 4.69 2.38
C ALA A 543 -5.96 5.60 2.68
N GLN A 544 -5.74 6.63 1.85
CA GLN A 544 -4.68 7.62 2.04
C GLN A 544 -4.83 8.35 3.39
N GLY A 545 -6.05 8.81 3.69
CA GLY A 545 -6.37 9.51 4.94
C GLY A 545 -6.19 8.64 6.18
N LEU A 546 -6.73 7.42 6.14
CA LEU A 546 -6.65 6.43 7.20
C LEU A 546 -5.20 6.04 7.49
N GLY A 547 -4.42 5.74 6.44
CA GLY A 547 -3.01 5.40 6.57
C GLY A 547 -2.23 6.50 7.30
N ARG A 548 -2.34 7.75 6.84
CA ARG A 548 -1.67 8.90 7.47
C ARG A 548 -2.14 9.14 8.91
N ALA A 549 -3.43 9.02 9.18
CA ALA A 549 -3.98 9.24 10.51
C ALA A 549 -3.53 8.18 11.52
N LEU A 550 -3.36 6.93 11.09
CA LEU A 550 -2.86 5.83 11.93
C LEU A 550 -1.36 5.91 12.21
N ASP A 551 -0.62 6.78 11.51
CA ASP A 551 0.81 7.04 11.74
C ASP A 551 1.05 8.16 12.78
N SER A 552 -0.02 8.80 13.27
CA SER A 552 0.01 9.83 14.32
C SER A 552 -0.83 9.41 15.53
N PRO A 553 -0.44 9.69 16.78
CA PRO A 553 -1.22 9.32 17.97
C PRO A 553 -2.56 10.08 18.10
N GLU A 554 -2.67 11.23 17.42
CA GLU A 554 -3.79 12.15 17.54
C GLU A 554 -5.10 11.61 16.93
N PRO A 555 -6.26 11.89 17.53
CA PRO A 555 -7.55 11.59 16.92
C PRO A 555 -7.82 12.48 15.69
N ALA A 556 -8.64 11.99 14.77
CA ALA A 556 -8.97 12.72 13.55
C ALA A 556 -10.40 12.47 13.04
N ILE A 557 -11.01 13.53 12.50
CA ILE A 557 -12.21 13.49 11.66
C ILE A 557 -11.79 14.00 10.28
N LEU A 558 -11.94 13.18 9.25
CA LEU A 558 -11.51 13.49 7.89
C LEU A 558 -12.69 13.30 6.94
N LEU A 559 -12.96 14.30 6.10
CA LEU A 559 -14.03 14.26 5.10
C LEU A 559 -13.49 14.69 3.74
N TRP A 560 -13.86 13.93 2.70
CA TRP A 560 -13.66 14.33 1.31
C TRP A 560 -15.01 14.39 0.63
N LEU A 561 -15.35 15.55 0.05
CA LEU A 561 -16.58 15.81 -0.66
C LEU A 561 -16.25 15.89 -2.16
N LEU A 562 -16.84 14.98 -2.93
CA LEU A 562 -16.70 14.94 -4.38
C LEU A 562 -17.79 15.80 -5.01
N GLY A 563 -17.38 16.82 -5.75
CA GLY A 563 -18.29 17.61 -6.55
C GLY A 563 -18.61 16.97 -7.91
N PRO A 564 -19.56 17.55 -8.67
CA PRO A 564 -20.09 16.96 -9.89
C PRO A 564 -19.05 16.79 -11.01
N ASP A 565 -18.02 17.63 -11.04
CA ASP A 565 -17.00 17.64 -12.12
C ASP A 565 -15.72 16.87 -11.72
N GLY A 566 -15.73 16.22 -10.55
CA GLY A 566 -14.62 15.42 -10.03
C GLY A 566 -13.69 16.16 -9.08
N GLU A 567 -13.98 17.42 -8.76
CA GLU A 567 -13.30 18.19 -7.73
C GLU A 567 -13.50 17.57 -6.34
N VAL A 568 -12.47 17.61 -5.52
CA VAL A 568 -12.51 17.04 -4.17
C VAL A 568 -12.23 18.14 -3.15
N GLU A 569 -13.24 18.50 -2.38
CA GLU A 569 -13.09 19.38 -1.23
C GLU A 569 -12.72 18.55 0.00
N PHE A 570 -11.60 18.87 0.64
CA PHE A 570 -11.15 18.22 1.87
C PHE A 570 -11.50 19.09 3.09
N THR A 571 -12.20 18.49 4.06
CA THR A 571 -12.52 19.13 5.34
C THR A 571 -11.99 18.28 6.50
N ARG A 572 -11.31 18.92 7.45
CA ARG A 572 -10.80 18.30 8.68
C ARG A 572 -11.29 19.07 9.90
N PRO A 573 -12.45 18.71 10.48
CA PRO A 573 -12.92 19.32 11.71
C PRO A 573 -11.91 19.12 12.85
N THR A 574 -11.77 20.15 13.70
CA THR A 574 -10.99 20.05 14.93
C THR A 574 -11.62 19.02 15.86
N VAL A 575 -10.78 18.17 16.46
CA VAL A 575 -11.22 17.24 17.50
C VAL A 575 -10.92 17.86 18.86
N ALA A 576 -11.95 18.00 19.67
CA ALA A 576 -11.85 18.50 21.03
C ALA A 576 -11.69 17.34 22.03
N PRO A 577 -10.90 17.51 23.11
CA PRO A 577 -10.92 16.60 24.25
C PRO A 577 -12.32 16.50 24.86
N VAL A 578 -12.61 15.38 25.53
CA VAL A 578 -13.93 15.13 26.12
C VAL A 578 -13.87 14.94 27.64
N GLU A 579 -14.92 15.39 28.32
CA GLU A 579 -15.18 15.16 29.73
C GLU A 579 -16.36 14.18 29.86
N GLN A 580 -16.16 13.10 30.63
CA GLN A 580 -17.20 12.11 30.91
C GLN A 580 -17.77 12.30 32.32
N ILE A 581 -19.08 12.49 32.41
CA ILE A 581 -19.81 12.79 33.63
C ILE A 581 -20.80 11.66 33.90
N ARG A 582 -20.57 10.90 34.97
CA ARG A 582 -21.48 9.85 35.40
C ARG A 582 -22.63 10.40 36.23
N ARG A 583 -23.87 10.03 35.87
CA ARG A 583 -25.09 10.31 36.65
C ARG A 583 -25.96 9.05 36.72
N GLY A 584 -26.01 8.43 37.90
CA GLY A 584 -26.60 7.11 38.06
C GLY A 584 -25.87 6.09 37.17
N ASP A 585 -26.64 5.41 36.32
CA ASP A 585 -26.13 4.44 35.36
C ASP A 585 -25.81 5.03 33.99
N TRP A 586 -26.00 6.33 33.81
CA TRP A 586 -25.72 7.01 32.55
C TRP A 586 -24.34 7.66 32.55
N ASN A 587 -23.68 7.58 31.41
CA ASN A 587 -22.49 8.35 31.11
C ASN A 587 -22.83 9.47 30.13
N ILE A 588 -22.59 10.71 30.54
CA ILE A 588 -22.81 11.89 29.71
C ILE A 588 -21.45 12.42 29.28
N THR A 589 -21.23 12.53 27.97
CA THR A 589 -20.01 13.12 27.41
C THR A 589 -20.26 14.56 26.95
N LEU A 590 -19.34 15.44 27.31
CA LEU A 590 -19.28 16.84 26.89
C LEU A 590 -17.88 17.12 26.31
N ASP A 591 -17.80 17.61 25.07
CA ASP A 591 -16.53 18.05 24.48
C ASP A 591 -16.14 19.47 24.93
N ALA A 592 -14.83 19.76 24.88
CA ALA A 592 -14.28 21.04 25.32
C ALA A 592 -14.80 22.24 24.51
N ASP A 593 -15.01 22.10 23.19
CA ASP A 593 -15.51 23.19 22.34
C ASP A 593 -16.95 23.57 22.73
N LEU A 594 -17.81 22.59 23.02
CA LEU A 594 -19.17 22.83 23.50
C LEU A 594 -19.17 23.49 24.88
N LYS A 595 -18.27 23.07 25.78
CA LYS A 595 -18.08 23.69 27.10
C LYS A 595 -17.66 25.16 26.97
N ASP A 596 -16.67 25.45 26.12
CA ASP A 596 -16.19 26.80 25.87
C ASP A 596 -17.26 27.69 25.20
N ASN A 597 -18.07 27.10 24.31
CA ASN A 597 -19.22 27.78 23.71
C ASN A 597 -20.25 28.21 24.77
N LEU A 598 -20.56 27.32 25.72
CA LEU A 598 -21.47 27.61 26.83
C LEU A 598 -20.92 28.70 27.75
N ILE A 599 -19.63 28.64 28.10
CA ILE A 599 -18.93 29.66 28.90
C ILE A 599 -18.96 31.02 28.19
N THR A 600 -18.68 31.04 26.88
CA THR A 600 -18.71 32.26 26.06
C THR A 600 -20.10 32.89 26.03
N ARG A 601 -21.15 32.07 25.87
CA ARG A 601 -22.54 32.55 25.88
C ARG A 601 -22.95 33.12 27.23
N ARG A 602 -22.54 32.48 28.33
CA ARG A 602 -22.73 33.03 29.67
C ARG A 602 -22.06 34.39 29.79
N ALA A 603 -20.78 34.50 29.45
CA ALA A 603 -20.01 35.74 29.54
C ALA A 603 -20.67 36.90 28.76
N ALA A 604 -21.24 36.61 27.59
CA ALA A 604 -21.92 37.60 26.75
C ALA A 604 -23.25 38.14 27.32
N ARG A 605 -23.82 37.49 28.35
CA ARG A 605 -25.12 37.86 28.95
C ARG A 605 -25.04 38.30 30.40
N LEU A 606 -23.87 38.21 31.04
CA LEU A 606 -23.69 38.66 32.41
C LEU A 606 -24.11 40.14 32.58
N PRO A 607 -24.77 40.51 33.69
CA PRO A 607 -25.00 39.68 34.89
C PRO A 607 -26.26 38.81 34.83
N GLU A 608 -27.04 38.85 33.75
CA GLU A 608 -28.29 38.09 33.61
C GLU A 608 -28.04 36.62 33.29
N GLU A 609 -28.97 35.76 33.70
CA GLU A 609 -29.01 34.37 33.29
C GLU A 609 -29.44 34.24 31.81
N THR A 610 -28.86 33.25 31.12
CA THR A 610 -29.24 32.85 29.77
C THR A 610 -29.31 31.34 29.67
N GLY A 611 -29.81 30.80 28.56
CA GLY A 611 -29.92 29.36 28.37
C GLY A 611 -30.49 28.98 27.01
N GLY A 612 -30.84 27.71 26.86
CA GLY A 612 -31.39 27.17 25.63
C GLY A 612 -31.53 25.65 25.65
N ALA A 613 -32.01 25.10 24.54
CA ALA A 613 -32.16 23.67 24.38
C ALA A 613 -30.80 22.98 24.12
N LEU A 614 -30.67 21.74 24.57
CA LEU A 614 -29.52 20.87 24.30
C LEU A 614 -29.90 19.77 23.33
N LEU A 615 -29.02 19.59 22.33
CA LEU A 615 -29.09 18.51 21.37
C LEU A 615 -27.94 17.53 21.61
N GLY A 616 -28.22 16.23 21.50
CA GLY A 616 -27.22 15.19 21.68
C GLY A 616 -27.59 13.85 21.04
N THR A 617 -26.62 12.94 20.99
CA THR A 617 -26.87 11.53 20.66
C THR A 617 -27.27 10.78 21.93
N VAL A 618 -28.19 9.83 21.80
CA VAL A 618 -28.65 9.01 22.93
C VAL A 618 -28.60 7.53 22.55
N ASP A 619 -27.90 6.75 23.37
CA ASP A 619 -27.89 5.30 23.30
C ASP A 619 -28.46 4.72 24.60
N ALA A 620 -29.76 4.41 24.58
CA ALA A 620 -30.45 3.90 25.77
C ALA A 620 -29.97 2.50 26.19
N ARG A 621 -29.47 1.70 25.25
CA ARG A 621 -28.96 0.35 25.56
C ARG A 621 -27.61 0.45 26.27
N ALA A 622 -26.73 1.31 25.78
CA ALA A 622 -25.42 1.55 26.40
C ALA A 622 -25.48 2.54 27.57
N ARG A 623 -26.64 3.18 27.81
CA ARG A 623 -26.84 4.27 28.78
C ARG A 623 -25.83 5.40 28.60
N ARG A 624 -25.67 5.86 27.36
CA ARG A 624 -24.75 6.95 27.00
C ARG A 624 -25.50 8.12 26.36
N ILE A 625 -25.08 9.34 26.68
CA ILE A 625 -25.53 10.57 26.04
C ILE A 625 -24.29 11.36 25.64
N HIS A 626 -24.16 11.77 24.39
CA HIS A 626 -23.11 12.71 23.98
C HIS A 626 -23.80 14.03 23.63
N LEU A 627 -23.41 15.11 24.31
CA LEU A 627 -23.90 16.45 23.98
C LEU A 627 -23.22 16.92 22.70
N VAL A 628 -23.99 17.48 21.76
CA VAL A 628 -23.51 17.84 20.41
C VAL A 628 -23.64 19.32 20.14
N GLU A 629 -24.76 19.94 20.53
CA GLU A 629 -25.01 21.36 20.29
C GLU A 629 -25.85 21.98 21.41
N ALA A 630 -25.44 23.16 21.86
CA ALA A 630 -26.24 24.04 22.70
C ALA A 630 -26.88 25.14 21.85
N LEU A 631 -28.20 25.15 21.77
CA LEU A 631 -28.93 26.15 21.01
C LEU A 631 -28.95 27.49 21.73
N ALA A 632 -29.04 28.58 20.95
CA ALA A 632 -29.24 29.92 21.50
C ALA A 632 -30.62 30.06 22.15
N PRO A 633 -30.78 30.97 23.12
CA PRO A 633 -32.10 31.31 23.63
C PRO A 633 -32.98 31.78 22.46
N PRO A 634 -34.23 31.28 22.35
CA PRO A 634 -35.24 31.85 21.46
C PRO A 634 -35.40 33.35 21.69
N SER A 635 -35.79 34.10 20.65
CA SER A 635 -35.84 35.56 20.67
C SER A 635 -36.82 36.15 21.70
N ASP A 636 -37.82 35.36 22.11
CA ASP A 636 -38.81 35.66 23.15
C ASP A 636 -38.38 35.21 24.56
N SER A 637 -37.14 34.77 24.75
CA SER A 637 -36.62 34.40 26.08
C SER A 637 -36.32 35.62 26.95
N VAL A 638 -36.56 35.49 28.25
CA VAL A 638 -36.35 36.57 29.23
C VAL A 638 -35.30 36.14 30.25
N GLY A 639 -34.19 36.87 30.31
CA GLY A 639 -33.13 36.70 31.30
C GLY A 639 -33.24 37.74 32.42
N SER A 640 -32.84 37.35 33.64
CA SER A 640 -32.70 38.23 34.79
C SER A 640 -31.55 37.76 35.66
N VAL A 641 -31.14 38.56 36.65
CA VAL A 641 -30.10 38.17 37.63
C VAL A 641 -30.54 37.05 38.59
N SER A 642 -31.81 36.67 38.58
CA SER A 642 -32.39 35.67 39.52
C SER A 642 -33.12 34.52 38.82
N GLY A 643 -33.04 34.45 37.49
CA GLY A 643 -33.71 33.41 36.71
C GLY A 643 -33.74 33.68 35.22
N PHE A 644 -33.92 32.60 34.46
CA PHE A 644 -34.10 32.61 33.01
C PHE A 644 -35.39 31.89 32.61
N GLU A 645 -36.22 32.54 31.80
CA GLU A 645 -37.41 31.93 31.17
C GLU A 645 -37.14 31.73 29.67
N ARG A 646 -36.99 30.47 29.26
CA ARG A 646 -36.77 30.12 27.85
C ARG A 646 -38.05 30.32 27.05
N GLY A 647 -38.00 31.19 26.05
CA GLY A 647 -39.05 31.38 25.07
C GLY A 647 -39.25 30.16 24.16
N ILE A 648 -40.24 30.20 23.29
CA ILE A 648 -40.59 29.09 22.38
C ILE A 648 -40.58 29.49 20.90
N ALA A 649 -40.42 30.78 20.59
CA ALA A 649 -40.53 31.29 19.23
C ALA A 649 -39.51 30.62 18.30
N GLY A 650 -40.02 29.87 17.32
CA GLY A 650 -39.20 29.18 16.31
C GLY A 650 -38.40 27.98 16.80
N LEU A 651 -38.51 27.61 18.09
CA LEU A 651 -37.63 26.58 18.67
C LEU A 651 -37.90 25.20 18.08
N THR A 652 -39.16 24.83 17.90
CA THR A 652 -39.54 23.52 17.33
C THR A 652 -38.99 23.37 15.92
N GLU A 653 -39.09 24.42 15.10
CA GLU A 653 -38.60 24.45 13.72
C GLU A 653 -37.08 24.31 13.69
N VAL A 654 -36.37 25.03 14.57
CA VAL A 654 -34.90 24.93 14.69
C VAL A 654 -34.49 23.53 15.10
N VAL A 655 -35.07 22.95 16.16
CA VAL A 655 -34.75 21.60 16.62
C VAL A 655 -35.04 20.57 15.51
N THR A 656 -36.20 20.65 14.87
CA THR A 656 -36.58 19.75 13.77
C THR A 656 -35.61 19.85 12.59
N ALA A 657 -35.23 21.06 12.19
CA ALA A 657 -34.28 21.27 11.09
C ALA A 657 -32.88 20.72 11.44
N ARG A 658 -32.43 20.89 12.69
CA ARG A 658 -31.15 20.33 13.16
C ARG A 658 -31.17 18.80 13.14
N MET A 659 -32.23 18.18 13.66
CA MET A 659 -32.39 16.72 13.65
C MET A 659 -32.40 16.17 12.21
N ALA A 660 -33.18 16.78 11.31
CA ALA A 660 -33.25 16.38 9.91
C ALA A 660 -31.89 16.47 9.18
N ARG A 661 -31.10 17.51 9.46
CA ARG A 661 -29.77 17.73 8.86
C ARG A 661 -28.78 16.60 9.14
N VAL A 662 -28.95 15.87 10.25
CA VAL A 662 -28.13 14.71 10.62
C VAL A 662 -28.92 13.40 10.63
N MET A 663 -29.99 13.30 9.82
CA MET A 663 -30.83 12.10 9.71
C MET A 663 -31.29 11.55 11.07
N ASP A 664 -31.75 12.44 11.95
CA ASP A 664 -32.28 12.13 13.28
C ASP A 664 -31.30 11.38 14.21
N GLN A 665 -30.00 11.41 13.92
CA GLN A 665 -28.97 10.83 14.78
C GLN A 665 -28.74 11.64 16.06
N VAL A 666 -29.12 12.92 16.04
CA VAL A 666 -29.14 13.83 17.18
C VAL A 666 -30.59 14.15 17.51
N ARG A 667 -30.87 14.39 18.79
CA ARG A 667 -32.19 14.73 19.32
C ARG A 667 -32.12 15.71 20.48
N TYR A 668 -33.26 16.29 20.84
CA TYR A 668 -33.38 17.04 22.09
C TYR A 668 -33.16 16.13 23.30
N VAL A 669 -32.24 16.52 24.18
CA VAL A 669 -31.86 15.76 25.39
C VAL A 669 -32.14 16.51 26.70
N GLY A 670 -32.46 17.80 26.62
CA GLY A 670 -32.70 18.62 27.79
C GLY A 670 -32.44 20.10 27.55
N GLU A 671 -32.18 20.81 28.64
CA GLU A 671 -31.96 22.26 28.62
C GLU A 671 -30.59 22.60 29.25
N TRP A 672 -30.05 23.75 28.88
CA TRP A 672 -28.94 24.37 29.58
C TRP A 672 -29.31 25.78 30.02
N HIS A 673 -28.72 26.24 31.11
CA HIS A 673 -28.79 27.63 31.54
C HIS A 673 -27.54 28.03 32.32
N SER A 674 -27.32 29.33 32.48
CA SER A 674 -26.20 29.89 33.23
C SER A 674 -26.67 30.53 34.52
N HIS A 675 -25.88 30.42 35.58
CA HIS A 675 -26.09 31.20 36.81
C HIS A 675 -25.26 32.50 36.80
N PRO A 676 -25.71 33.56 37.50
CA PRO A 676 -25.04 34.87 37.55
C PRO A 676 -23.64 34.78 38.22
N PRO A 677 -22.85 35.88 38.25
CA PRO A 677 -21.56 35.88 38.92
C PRO A 677 -21.68 35.50 40.39
N GLN A 678 -20.69 34.79 40.94
CA GLN A 678 -20.63 34.35 42.34
C GLN A 678 -21.71 33.36 42.79
N ALA A 679 -22.65 32.97 41.93
CA ALA A 679 -23.62 31.91 42.21
C ALA A 679 -23.01 30.52 41.93
N SER A 680 -23.39 29.52 42.73
CA SER A 680 -22.95 28.13 42.51
C SER A 680 -23.75 27.45 41.41
N THR A 681 -23.23 26.38 40.82
CA THR A 681 -23.94 25.53 39.84
C THR A 681 -24.92 24.53 40.47
N THR A 682 -25.22 24.68 41.77
CA THR A 682 -26.20 23.83 42.46
C THR A 682 -27.60 24.22 42.00
N PRO A 683 -28.48 23.26 41.63
CA PRO A 683 -29.81 23.58 41.16
C PRO A 683 -30.67 24.23 42.24
N SER A 684 -31.41 25.26 41.86
CA SER A 684 -32.49 25.84 42.63
C SER A 684 -33.72 24.92 42.67
N SER A 685 -34.70 25.26 43.51
CA SER A 685 -35.98 24.54 43.53
C SER A 685 -36.73 24.65 42.19
N THR A 686 -36.52 25.73 41.44
CA THR A 686 -37.12 25.95 40.12
C THR A 686 -36.49 25.02 39.09
N ASP A 687 -35.17 24.87 39.10
CA ASP A 687 -34.44 23.99 38.19
C ASP A 687 -34.84 22.53 38.40
N LEU A 688 -34.98 22.09 39.65
CA LEU A 688 -35.44 20.72 39.96
C LEU A 688 -36.87 20.46 39.50
N ARG A 689 -37.76 21.47 39.56
CA ARG A 689 -39.12 21.37 39.03
C ARG A 689 -39.13 21.31 37.51
N GLN A 690 -38.32 22.14 36.85
CA GLN A 690 -38.18 22.16 35.40
C GLN A 690 -37.60 20.84 34.87
N LEU A 691 -36.51 20.35 35.46
CA LEU A 691 -35.96 19.02 35.18
C LEU A 691 -36.99 17.91 35.39
N GLY A 692 -37.83 18.01 36.43
CA GLY A 692 -38.95 17.11 36.67
C GLY A 692 -39.99 17.09 35.54
N ARG A 693 -40.33 18.25 34.99
CA ARG A 693 -41.26 18.37 33.86
C ARG A 693 -40.65 17.80 32.59
N SER A 694 -39.40 18.15 32.27
CA SER A 694 -38.69 17.62 31.11
C SER A 694 -38.54 16.10 31.18
N ALA A 695 -38.25 15.54 32.36
CA ALA A 695 -38.19 14.09 32.58
C ALA A 695 -39.55 13.42 32.34
N GLY A 696 -40.65 14.06 32.73
CA GLY A 696 -42.00 13.56 32.43
C GLY A 696 -42.26 13.43 30.93
N VAL A 697 -41.83 14.41 30.13
CA VAL A 697 -41.97 14.39 28.66
C VAL A 697 -41.05 13.35 28.03
N LEU A 698 -39.75 13.40 28.30
CA LEU A 698 -38.76 12.50 27.69
C LEU A 698 -38.94 11.04 28.12
N SER A 699 -39.51 10.78 29.29
CA SER A 699 -39.83 9.41 29.72
C SER A 699 -40.90 8.73 28.87
N ALA A 700 -41.78 9.49 28.20
CA ALA A 700 -42.72 8.92 27.23
C ALA A 700 -42.01 8.32 26.01
N GLU A 701 -40.81 8.82 25.69
CA GLU A 701 -39.91 8.27 24.67
C GLU A 701 -38.89 7.27 25.22
N GLY A 702 -38.89 7.03 26.54
CA GLY A 702 -37.97 6.11 27.21
C GLY A 702 -36.58 6.69 27.50
N PHE A 703 -36.40 8.02 27.47
CA PHE A 703 -35.11 8.68 27.69
C PHE A 703 -35.13 9.54 28.97
N PRO A 704 -33.97 9.72 29.64
CA PRO A 704 -33.84 10.67 30.74
C PRO A 704 -33.84 12.12 30.22
N ALA A 705 -34.18 13.06 31.09
CA ALA A 705 -33.98 14.48 30.83
C ALA A 705 -32.70 14.99 31.48
N LEU A 706 -32.01 15.89 30.77
CA LEU A 706 -30.79 16.54 31.22
C LEU A 706 -31.04 18.03 31.53
N SER A 707 -30.35 18.54 32.55
CA SER A 707 -30.23 19.99 32.81
C SER A 707 -28.75 20.31 33.04
N LEU A 708 -28.20 21.23 32.26
CA LEU A 708 -26.81 21.67 32.36
C LEU A 708 -26.75 23.10 32.90
N ILE A 709 -26.06 23.30 34.01
CA ILE A 709 -25.92 24.59 34.68
C ILE A 709 -24.48 25.09 34.50
N VAL A 710 -24.31 26.24 33.84
CA VAL A 710 -23.03 26.87 33.59
C VAL A 710 -22.75 27.91 34.68
N GLY A 711 -21.71 27.69 35.47
CA GLY A 711 -21.26 28.61 36.52
C GLY A 711 -20.04 29.43 36.09
N GLU A 712 -19.43 30.08 37.08
CA GLU A 712 -18.19 30.85 36.88
C GLU A 712 -16.94 29.97 36.78
N ARG A 713 -16.92 28.85 37.52
CA ARG A 713 -15.73 27.98 37.64
C ARG A 713 -15.96 26.56 37.14
N ASP A 714 -17.21 26.18 36.94
CA ASP A 714 -17.62 24.80 36.72
C ASP A 714 -18.91 24.71 35.90
N VAL A 715 -19.16 23.51 35.38
CA VAL A 715 -20.39 23.13 34.70
C VAL A 715 -20.97 21.93 35.44
N ASN A 716 -22.23 22.05 35.87
CA ASN A 716 -22.92 20.96 36.55
C ASN A 716 -23.97 20.34 35.63
N VAL A 717 -23.87 19.03 35.41
CA VAL A 717 -24.85 18.27 34.64
C VAL A 717 -25.75 17.50 35.60
N LEU A 718 -27.06 17.66 35.45
CA LEU A 718 -28.10 16.97 36.18
C LEU A 718 -28.84 16.03 35.24
N LEU A 719 -29.23 14.87 35.76
CA LEU A 719 -30.00 13.89 35.00
C LEU A 719 -31.18 13.41 35.84
N LYS A 720 -32.34 13.28 35.20
CA LYS A 720 -33.53 12.71 35.84
C LYS A 720 -34.25 11.76 34.89
N GLU A 721 -34.40 10.52 35.34
CA GLU A 721 -35.28 9.55 34.71
C GLU A 721 -36.73 9.81 35.16
N GLY A 722 -37.68 9.77 34.22
CA GLY A 722 -39.09 9.74 34.59
C GLY A 722 -39.45 8.37 35.16
N ARG A 723 -40.35 8.34 36.15
CA ARG A 723 -40.93 7.06 36.58
C ARG A 723 -41.82 6.56 35.44
N PRO A 724 -41.62 5.33 34.92
CA PRO A 724 -42.60 4.75 34.01
C PRO A 724 -43.95 4.79 34.72
N ARG A 725 -45.02 5.15 34.01
CA ARG A 725 -46.39 4.97 34.52
C ARG A 725 -46.62 3.46 34.68
N SER A 726 -46.14 2.88 35.77
CA SER A 726 -46.55 1.56 36.22
C SER A 726 -48.05 1.65 36.46
N GLN A 727 -48.77 0.70 35.85
CA GLN A 727 -50.17 0.41 36.02
C GLN A 727 -50.68 0.71 37.44
N ASP A 728 -51.26 1.89 37.65
CA ASP A 728 -52.23 2.12 38.72
C ASP A 728 -53.54 1.43 38.27
N ARG A 729 -53.54 0.10 38.36
CA ARG A 729 -54.75 -0.72 38.38
C ARG A 729 -54.79 -1.50 39.70
N THR A 730 -54.79 -0.76 40.80
CA THR A 730 -55.35 -1.24 42.07
C THR A 730 -56.05 -0.05 42.74
N GLY A 731 -57.37 0.08 42.51
CA GLY A 731 -58.12 1.21 43.03
C GLY A 731 -59.62 1.15 42.80
N ARG A 732 -60.26 0.12 43.39
CA ARG A 732 -61.71 -0.06 43.62
C ARG A 732 -62.61 -0.41 42.45
#